data_AF-A0A950P2Q9-F1
#
_entry.id   AF-A0A950P2Q9-F1
#
_cell.length_a   1.000
_cell.length_b   1.000
_cell.length_c   1.000
_cell.angle_alpha   90.00
_cell.angle_beta   90.00
_cell.angle_gamma   90.00
#
_symmetry.space_group_name_H-M   'P 1'
#
loop_
_entity.id
_entity.type
_entity.pdbx_description
1 polymer ?
#
loop_
_entity_poly.entity_id
_entity_poly.type
_entity_poly.pdbx_seq_one_letter_code
_entity_poly.pdbx_strand_id
1 'polypeptide(L)'
;MAQTEDHALQRGREAFERHAWATAFEELHTCDADGLLSAEDLERLGEAARWSRHFEQVLDALERAAAAYESGGDRRSAARVAAKLTIEYHARQSDALAAGWFARARRLLEGEPRCGERGLVLLCMAQGMFIAGDERGALRASQEMVELGRELEDRDIEALGRLVMGHARLLGGEVTEGTALIDEAMASALGGGLELWTTGQIFCSTIFACRNRGDWGRAGEWSVASLRWCERHSLSGFAGLCRFHRAEVMRLRGDLRRAERDAREAADELLGAAPRWAAWALHELGEIRRRLGDLKGAVEAFRRSAELGFDPEPGLALLRLGEGKTNAALRAISSALTDASGPVREGRWLMLPAAVEIAIAAGDAELARAAAQELEDLAESLNTAAVRAAALVAGGRVALSESRMEDAVRDLRQGAHIWLGIGVPYEAAQARELLAGAYRDVGDPDAAELALAAARASFERMGADHDVRRIAALLSGPVAQIVVRTFMFTDIVGSARLVETLGDEQWEALLAWHDRTLRACFQRRGGEEIKHEGDGFFVAFAEPDKALDCARLIQRSLSDHRRDHGFAPGVRIGIHATEATDRGGDYSGRGVHATARIAAAAGAGEIIASRAVIEAAGPGFRAFDERSLELRGLEAPVAVATIDWSTV
;
A
#
# COMPACT_ATOMS: atom_id res chain seq x y z
N MET A 1 21.37 -59.94 -0.93
CA MET A 1 20.29 -59.09 -1.46
C MET A 1 19.15 -59.03 -0.47
N ALA A 2 18.31 -60.05 -0.33
CA ALA A 2 17.17 -60.02 0.61
C ALA A 2 17.49 -59.59 2.07
N GLN A 3 18.53 -60.11 2.72
CA GLN A 3 18.93 -59.68 4.08
C GLN A 3 19.49 -58.24 4.14
N THR A 4 20.03 -57.74 3.04
CA THR A 4 20.64 -56.40 2.93
C THR A 4 19.58 -55.33 2.67
N GLU A 5 18.58 -55.67 1.84
CA GLU A 5 17.37 -54.87 1.57
C GLU A 5 16.50 -54.73 2.84
N ASP A 6 16.29 -55.82 3.57
CA ASP A 6 15.51 -55.82 4.83
C ASP A 6 16.18 -54.95 5.91
N HIS A 7 17.52 -54.96 5.96
CA HIS A 7 18.29 -54.09 6.85
C HIS A 7 18.25 -52.62 6.40
N ALA A 8 18.16 -52.32 5.11
CA ALA A 8 18.05 -50.95 4.60
C ALA A 8 16.66 -50.35 4.88
N LEU A 9 15.60 -51.13 4.64
CA LEU A 9 14.23 -50.74 4.97
C LEU A 9 14.08 -50.44 6.47
N GLN A 10 14.65 -51.28 7.34
CA GLN A 10 14.64 -51.05 8.77
C GLN A 10 15.42 -49.78 9.17
N ARG A 11 16.58 -49.50 8.55
CA ARG A 11 17.29 -48.24 8.76
C ARG A 11 16.46 -47.02 8.34
N GLY A 12 15.75 -47.12 7.22
CA GLY A 12 14.84 -46.07 6.74
C GLY A 12 13.71 -45.78 7.74
N ARG A 13 13.05 -46.82 8.26
CA ARG A 13 12.02 -46.70 9.30
C ARG A 13 12.58 -46.10 10.59
N GLU A 14 13.73 -46.56 11.06
CA GLU A 14 14.35 -46.01 12.27
C GLU A 14 14.81 -44.55 12.10
N ALA A 15 15.27 -44.18 10.90
CA ALA A 15 15.58 -42.80 10.56
C ALA A 15 14.31 -41.93 10.58
N PHE A 16 13.19 -42.45 10.07
CA PHE A 16 11.89 -41.80 10.12
C PHE A 16 11.44 -41.51 11.55
N GLU A 17 11.46 -42.53 12.43
CA GLU A 17 11.05 -42.39 13.84
C GLU A 17 11.91 -41.38 14.62
N ARG A 18 13.18 -41.22 14.24
CA ARG A 18 14.10 -40.23 14.84
C ARG A 18 14.10 -38.88 14.12
N HIS A 19 13.18 -38.66 13.18
CA HIS A 19 13.06 -37.44 12.36
C HIS A 19 14.33 -37.09 11.56
N ALA A 20 15.15 -38.09 11.22
CA ALA A 20 16.30 -37.94 10.35
C ALA A 20 15.85 -37.94 8.87
N TRP A 21 15.07 -36.94 8.48
CA TRP A 21 14.28 -36.93 7.23
C TRP A 21 15.08 -37.18 5.96
N ALA A 22 16.26 -36.57 5.82
CA ALA A 22 17.11 -36.77 4.65
C ALA A 22 17.55 -38.23 4.54
N THR A 23 18.02 -38.82 5.64
CA THR A 23 18.42 -40.22 5.70
C THR A 23 17.23 -41.17 5.51
N ALA A 24 16.08 -40.85 6.12
CA ALA A 24 14.85 -41.62 5.95
C ALA A 24 14.41 -41.63 4.48
N PHE A 25 14.45 -40.47 3.83
CA PHE A 25 14.14 -40.34 2.41
C PHE A 25 15.12 -41.15 1.56
N GLU A 26 16.43 -40.99 1.74
CA GLU A 26 17.45 -41.70 0.96
C GLU A 26 17.31 -43.23 1.07
N GLU A 27 17.17 -43.75 2.28
CA GLU A 27 17.06 -45.20 2.53
C GLU A 27 15.73 -45.76 2.01
N LEU A 28 14.60 -45.11 2.30
CA LEU A 28 13.29 -45.55 1.82
C LEU A 28 13.17 -45.44 0.30
N HIS A 29 13.66 -44.36 -0.30
CA HIS A 29 13.64 -44.16 -1.75
C HIS A 29 14.52 -45.17 -2.48
N THR A 30 15.67 -45.55 -1.88
CA THR A 30 16.52 -46.61 -2.43
C THR A 30 15.80 -47.97 -2.40
N CYS A 31 15.15 -48.32 -1.29
CA CYS A 31 14.34 -49.54 -1.19
C CYS A 31 13.11 -49.52 -2.13
N ASP A 32 12.59 -48.34 -2.45
CA ASP A 32 11.47 -48.17 -3.36
C ASP A 32 11.81 -48.47 -4.82
N ALA A 33 13.09 -48.48 -5.19
CA ALA A 33 13.54 -48.80 -6.56
C ALA A 33 13.06 -50.18 -7.04
N ASP A 34 12.83 -51.11 -6.11
CA ASP A 34 12.32 -52.45 -6.40
C ASP A 34 10.78 -52.51 -6.45
N GLY A 35 10.08 -51.42 -6.11
CA GLY A 35 8.61 -51.32 -6.11
C GLY A 35 7.92 -52.12 -5.01
N LEU A 36 8.65 -52.52 -3.96
CA LEU A 36 8.20 -53.47 -2.93
C LEU A 36 7.82 -52.80 -1.60
N LEU A 37 7.81 -51.47 -1.51
CA LEU A 37 7.42 -50.80 -0.28
C LEU A 37 5.96 -51.09 0.07
N SER A 38 5.71 -51.30 1.36
CA SER A 38 4.35 -51.43 1.89
C SER A 38 3.61 -50.08 1.80
N ALA A 39 2.28 -50.11 1.91
CA ALA A 39 1.47 -48.89 1.94
C ALA A 39 1.94 -47.89 3.03
N GLU A 40 2.32 -48.41 4.19
CA GLU A 40 2.82 -47.61 5.31
C GLU A 40 4.21 -47.02 5.04
N ASP A 41 5.10 -47.79 4.40
CA ASP A 41 6.44 -47.29 4.06
C ASP A 41 6.41 -46.28 2.92
N LEU A 42 5.45 -46.41 1.99
CA LEU A 42 5.18 -45.39 0.96
C LEU A 42 4.68 -44.09 1.61
N GLU A 43 3.80 -44.17 2.62
CA GLU A 43 3.38 -42.98 3.35
C GLU A 43 4.56 -42.34 4.12
N ARG A 44 5.41 -43.15 4.77
CA ARG A 44 6.65 -42.68 5.42
C ARG A 44 7.60 -42.02 4.41
N LEU A 45 7.74 -42.60 3.22
CA LEU A 45 8.56 -42.03 2.14
C LEU A 45 8.02 -40.66 1.72
N GLY A 46 6.70 -40.51 1.56
CA GLY A 46 6.06 -39.23 1.23
C GLY A 46 6.27 -38.17 2.32
N GLU A 47 6.11 -38.53 3.59
CA GLU A 47 6.40 -37.66 4.73
C GLU A 47 7.90 -37.26 4.76
N ALA A 48 8.82 -38.22 4.64
CA ALA A 48 10.26 -37.96 4.62
C ALA A 48 10.67 -37.06 3.44
N ALA A 49 10.09 -37.29 2.27
CA ALA A 49 10.28 -36.45 1.08
C ALA A 49 9.85 -35.01 1.35
N ARG A 50 8.69 -34.79 2.00
CA ARG A 50 8.19 -33.45 2.37
C ARG A 50 9.19 -32.71 3.26
N TRP A 51 9.62 -33.35 4.34
CA TRP A 51 10.51 -32.73 5.33
C TRP A 51 11.96 -32.58 4.86
N SER A 52 12.37 -33.32 3.82
CA SER A 52 13.67 -33.20 3.16
C SER A 52 13.64 -32.37 1.87
N ARG A 53 12.50 -31.73 1.53
CA ARG A 53 12.30 -30.87 0.34
C ARG A 53 12.31 -31.58 -1.02
N HIS A 54 12.04 -32.88 -1.05
CA HIS A 54 11.87 -33.67 -2.26
C HIS A 54 10.40 -33.65 -2.72
N PHE A 55 9.89 -32.47 -3.08
CA PHE A 55 8.45 -32.23 -3.27
C PHE A 55 7.80 -32.95 -4.46
N GLU A 56 8.60 -33.33 -5.47
CA GLU A 56 8.13 -34.11 -6.62
C GLU A 56 7.78 -35.55 -6.18
N GLN A 57 8.54 -36.10 -5.23
CA GLN A 57 8.40 -37.47 -4.73
C GLN A 57 7.25 -37.61 -3.72
N VAL A 58 6.77 -36.50 -3.13
CA VAL A 58 5.65 -36.51 -2.17
C VAL A 58 4.38 -37.04 -2.81
N LEU A 59 4.01 -36.56 -4.01
CA LEU A 59 2.77 -36.97 -4.66
C LEU A 59 2.83 -38.44 -5.09
N ASP A 60 3.90 -38.85 -5.77
CA ASP A 60 4.06 -40.24 -6.24
C ASP A 60 3.94 -41.24 -5.08
N ALA A 61 4.67 -40.99 -3.99
CA ALA A 61 4.64 -41.85 -2.81
C ALA A 61 3.25 -41.92 -2.17
N LEU A 62 2.56 -40.79 -2.01
CA LEU A 62 1.22 -40.74 -1.40
C LEU A 62 0.14 -41.35 -2.31
N GLU A 63 0.19 -41.15 -3.62
CA GLU A 63 -0.77 -41.77 -4.56
C GLU A 63 -0.63 -43.30 -4.57
N ARG A 64 0.61 -43.78 -4.57
CA ARG A 64 0.92 -45.21 -4.47
C ARG A 64 0.53 -45.78 -3.11
N ALA A 65 0.74 -45.04 -2.02
CA ALA A 65 0.28 -45.42 -0.69
C ALA A 65 -1.25 -45.57 -0.64
N ALA A 66 -1.99 -44.60 -1.19
CA ALA A 66 -3.45 -44.65 -1.24
C ALA A 66 -3.95 -45.87 -2.05
N ALA A 67 -3.34 -46.13 -3.21
CA ALA A 67 -3.67 -47.30 -4.03
C ALA A 67 -3.35 -48.62 -3.31
N ALA A 68 -2.21 -48.68 -2.62
CA ALA A 68 -1.79 -49.87 -1.87
C ALA A 68 -2.74 -50.15 -0.70
N TYR A 69 -3.11 -49.14 0.10
CA TYR A 69 -4.09 -49.29 1.18
C TYR A 69 -5.45 -49.77 0.66
N GLU A 70 -5.92 -49.21 -0.45
CA GLU A 70 -7.19 -49.61 -1.03
C GLU A 70 -7.17 -51.06 -1.56
N SER A 71 -6.08 -51.45 -2.23
CA SER A 71 -5.89 -52.83 -2.69
C SER A 71 -5.79 -53.84 -1.53
N GLY A 72 -5.24 -53.40 -0.39
CA GLY A 72 -5.18 -54.17 0.85
C GLY A 72 -6.49 -54.19 1.64
N GLY A 73 -7.52 -53.46 1.21
CA GLY A 73 -8.81 -53.36 1.88
C GLY A 73 -8.84 -52.41 3.08
N ASP A 74 -7.76 -51.67 3.35
CA ASP A 74 -7.70 -50.66 4.42
C ASP A 74 -8.29 -49.33 3.92
N ARG A 75 -9.62 -49.26 3.96
CA ARG A 75 -10.39 -48.09 3.51
C ARG A 75 -10.09 -46.84 4.32
N ARG A 76 -9.80 -46.98 5.62
CA ARG A 76 -9.55 -45.86 6.52
C ARG A 76 -8.20 -45.20 6.20
N SER A 77 -7.12 -45.97 6.14
CA SER A 77 -5.82 -45.43 5.75
C SER A 77 -5.84 -44.85 4.34
N ALA A 78 -6.51 -45.52 3.39
CA ALA A 78 -6.70 -44.98 2.04
C ALA A 78 -7.43 -43.62 2.06
N ALA A 79 -8.46 -43.45 2.90
CA ALA A 79 -9.17 -42.19 3.04
C ALA A 79 -8.31 -41.08 3.67
N ARG A 80 -7.49 -41.41 4.69
CA ARG A 80 -6.53 -40.48 5.30
C ARG A 80 -5.55 -39.94 4.27
N VAL A 81 -4.93 -40.83 3.49
CA VAL A 81 -3.97 -40.44 2.45
C VAL A 81 -4.67 -39.65 1.34
N ALA A 82 -5.89 -40.02 0.94
CA ALA A 82 -6.68 -39.26 -0.03
C ALA A 82 -7.04 -37.84 0.47
N ALA A 83 -7.31 -37.66 1.77
CA ALA A 83 -7.51 -36.33 2.35
C ALA A 83 -6.20 -35.51 2.35
N LYS A 84 -5.05 -36.12 2.68
CA LYS A 84 -3.73 -35.46 2.56
C LYS A 84 -3.43 -35.05 1.11
N LEU A 85 -3.69 -35.92 0.13
CA LEU A 85 -3.53 -35.65 -1.30
C LEU A 85 -4.42 -34.49 -1.77
N THR A 86 -5.63 -34.35 -1.22
CA THR A 86 -6.50 -33.21 -1.50
C THR A 86 -5.79 -31.88 -1.19
N ILE A 87 -5.15 -31.78 -0.02
CA ILE A 87 -4.43 -30.59 0.43
C ILE A 87 -3.18 -30.35 -0.44
N GLU A 88 -2.42 -31.41 -0.73
CA GLU A 88 -1.21 -31.33 -1.56
C GLU A 88 -1.50 -30.87 -3.00
N TYR A 89 -2.57 -31.39 -3.61
CA TYR A 89 -2.98 -30.98 -4.96
C TYR A 89 -3.58 -29.58 -4.99
N HIS A 90 -4.30 -29.18 -3.94
CA HIS A 90 -4.83 -27.82 -3.83
C HIS A 90 -3.69 -26.78 -3.71
N ALA A 91 -2.64 -27.09 -2.93
CA ALA A 91 -1.45 -26.25 -2.82
C ALA A 91 -0.71 -26.08 -4.16
N ARG A 92 -0.79 -27.10 -5.04
CA ARG A 92 -0.24 -27.12 -6.40
C ARG A 92 -1.18 -26.58 -7.48
N GLN A 93 -2.31 -25.96 -7.10
CA GLN A 93 -3.30 -25.42 -8.03
C GLN A 93 -3.91 -26.46 -8.99
N SER A 94 -3.84 -27.74 -8.62
CA SER A 94 -4.43 -28.84 -9.38
C SER A 94 -5.84 -29.14 -8.86
N ASP A 95 -6.73 -28.14 -8.91
CA ASP A 95 -8.01 -28.18 -8.19
C ASP A 95 -8.92 -29.32 -8.65
N ALA A 96 -8.84 -29.75 -9.92
CA ALA A 96 -9.57 -30.92 -10.41
C ALA A 96 -9.08 -32.25 -9.77
N LEU A 97 -7.76 -32.40 -9.61
CA LEU A 97 -7.17 -33.56 -8.93
C LEU A 97 -7.51 -33.52 -7.44
N ALA A 98 -7.40 -32.35 -6.81
CA ALA A 98 -7.81 -32.16 -5.42
C ALA A 98 -9.28 -32.54 -5.20
N ALA A 99 -10.20 -32.08 -6.06
CA ALA A 99 -11.61 -32.43 -5.99
C ALA A 99 -11.87 -33.93 -6.19
N GLY A 100 -11.10 -34.58 -7.09
CA GLY A 100 -11.17 -36.02 -7.32
C GLY A 100 -10.75 -36.83 -6.08
N TRP A 101 -9.62 -36.48 -5.47
CA TRP A 101 -9.12 -37.09 -4.25
C TRP A 101 -10.04 -36.84 -3.06
N PHE A 102 -10.58 -35.63 -2.94
CA PHE A 102 -11.57 -35.29 -1.90
C PHE A 102 -12.83 -36.14 -2.01
N ALA A 103 -13.38 -36.28 -3.23
CA ALA A 103 -14.53 -37.14 -3.48
C ALA A 103 -14.21 -38.62 -3.19
N ARG A 104 -12.98 -39.07 -3.47
CA ARG A 104 -12.53 -40.43 -3.14
C ARG A 104 -12.44 -40.65 -1.63
N ALA A 105 -11.83 -39.72 -0.88
CA ALA A 105 -11.72 -39.79 0.57
C ALA A 105 -13.10 -39.94 1.23
N ARG A 106 -14.08 -39.14 0.77
CA ARG A 106 -15.47 -39.23 1.24
C ARG A 106 -16.10 -40.60 0.96
N ARG A 107 -16.00 -41.11 -0.27
CA ARG A 107 -16.57 -42.42 -0.65
C ARG A 107 -15.95 -43.58 0.12
N LEU A 108 -14.63 -43.53 0.39
CA LEU A 108 -13.95 -44.56 1.15
C LEU A 108 -14.51 -44.69 2.57
N LEU A 109 -14.92 -43.57 3.17
CA LEU A 109 -15.53 -43.51 4.50
C LEU A 109 -17.07 -43.70 4.49
N GLU A 110 -17.72 -43.90 3.34
CA GLU A 110 -19.14 -44.25 3.33
C GLU A 110 -19.35 -45.62 3.97
N GLY A 111 -20.24 -45.70 4.96
CA GLY A 111 -20.53 -46.92 5.71
C GLY A 111 -19.54 -47.27 6.82
N GLU A 112 -18.39 -46.60 6.90
CA GLU A 112 -17.45 -46.75 8.02
C GLU A 112 -18.04 -46.16 9.32
N PRO A 113 -17.75 -46.73 10.50
CA PRO A 113 -18.06 -46.11 11.79
C PRO A 113 -17.46 -44.69 11.95
N ARG A 114 -17.78 -44.01 13.05
CA ARG A 114 -17.08 -42.76 13.39
C ARG A 114 -15.59 -43.05 13.59
N CYS A 115 -14.74 -42.27 12.93
CA CYS A 115 -13.31 -42.50 12.82
C CYS A 115 -12.54 -41.19 12.61
N GLY A 116 -11.29 -41.12 13.04
CA GLY A 116 -10.47 -39.89 12.99
C GLY A 116 -10.27 -39.36 11.57
N GLU A 117 -10.24 -40.25 10.57
CA GLU A 117 -10.08 -39.87 9.16
C GLU A 117 -11.25 -39.03 8.62
N ARG A 118 -12.45 -39.13 9.22
CA ARG A 118 -13.56 -38.20 8.92
C ARG A 118 -13.19 -36.77 9.32
N GLY A 119 -12.41 -36.59 10.38
CA GLY A 119 -11.90 -35.29 10.81
C GLY A 119 -11.03 -34.62 9.75
N LEU A 120 -10.19 -35.37 9.02
CA LEU A 120 -9.38 -34.84 7.93
C LEU A 120 -10.22 -34.43 6.71
N VAL A 121 -11.30 -35.16 6.43
CA VAL A 121 -12.26 -34.78 5.40
C VAL A 121 -13.01 -33.50 5.80
N LEU A 122 -13.42 -33.39 7.07
CA LEU A 122 -14.04 -32.18 7.61
C LEU A 122 -13.09 -30.98 7.56
N LEU A 123 -11.79 -31.17 7.83
CA LEU A 123 -10.78 -30.13 7.67
C LEU A 123 -10.74 -29.59 6.23
N CYS A 124 -10.70 -30.48 5.24
CA CYS A 124 -10.72 -30.07 3.82
C CYS A 124 -12.00 -29.28 3.47
N MET A 125 -13.14 -29.70 4.00
CA MET A 125 -14.42 -28.98 3.82
C MET A 125 -14.39 -27.60 4.46
N ALA A 126 -13.92 -27.52 5.70
CA ALA A 126 -13.92 -26.28 6.46
C ALA A 126 -12.95 -25.25 5.87
N GLN A 127 -11.80 -25.69 5.32
CA GLN A 127 -10.90 -24.81 4.56
C GLN A 127 -11.58 -24.22 3.32
N GLY A 128 -12.31 -25.05 2.55
CA GLY A 128 -13.09 -24.56 1.41
C GLY A 128 -14.18 -23.57 1.81
N MET A 129 -14.88 -23.82 2.92
CA MET A 129 -15.89 -22.91 3.48
C MET A 129 -15.28 -21.59 3.93
N PHE A 130 -14.13 -21.63 4.61
CA PHE A 130 -13.39 -20.43 5.01
C PHE A 130 -13.01 -19.60 3.78
N ILE A 131 -12.43 -20.21 2.74
CA ILE A 131 -12.06 -19.50 1.50
C ILE A 131 -13.29 -18.83 0.87
N ALA A 132 -14.43 -19.53 0.84
CA ALA A 132 -15.69 -19.00 0.32
C ALA A 132 -16.37 -17.95 1.23
N GLY A 133 -15.84 -17.70 2.43
CA GLY A 133 -16.45 -16.81 3.41
C GLY A 133 -17.70 -17.38 4.10
N ASP A 134 -17.94 -18.69 4.01
CA ASP A 134 -19.03 -19.40 4.70
C ASP A 134 -18.67 -19.70 6.16
N GLU A 135 -18.79 -18.65 6.98
CA GLU A 135 -18.59 -18.70 8.44
C GLU A 135 -19.41 -19.80 9.11
N ARG A 136 -20.71 -19.91 8.79
CA ARG A 136 -21.62 -20.85 9.45
C ARG A 136 -21.29 -22.29 9.08
N GLY A 137 -20.92 -22.54 7.83
CA GLY A 137 -20.43 -23.85 7.38
C GLY A 137 -19.15 -24.24 8.09
N ALA A 138 -18.15 -23.36 8.10
CA ALA A 138 -16.86 -23.60 8.75
C ALA A 138 -17.04 -23.88 10.26
N LEU A 139 -17.90 -23.12 10.94
CA LEU A 139 -18.19 -23.31 12.35
C LEU A 139 -18.80 -24.69 12.63
N ARG A 140 -19.82 -25.10 11.87
CA ARG A 140 -20.44 -26.44 12.03
C ARG A 140 -19.44 -27.56 11.80
N ALA A 141 -18.64 -27.48 10.73
CA ALA A 141 -17.63 -28.50 10.43
C ALA A 141 -16.58 -28.59 11.54
N SER A 142 -16.15 -27.45 12.08
CA SER A 142 -15.17 -27.40 13.16
C SER A 142 -15.69 -27.95 14.50
N GLN A 143 -16.97 -27.72 14.81
CA GLN A 143 -17.64 -28.31 15.98
C GLN A 143 -17.67 -29.83 15.87
N GLU A 144 -18.05 -30.35 14.70
CA GLU A 144 -18.05 -31.80 14.44
C GLU A 144 -16.64 -32.39 14.57
N MET A 145 -15.59 -31.68 14.14
CA MET A 145 -14.19 -32.10 14.33
C MET A 145 -13.81 -32.16 15.81
N VAL A 146 -14.14 -31.15 16.61
CA VAL A 146 -13.83 -31.13 18.06
C VAL A 146 -14.58 -32.24 18.79
N GLU A 147 -15.85 -32.45 18.48
CA GLU A 147 -16.66 -33.55 19.04
C GLU A 147 -16.05 -34.91 18.68
N LEU A 148 -15.74 -35.13 17.40
CA LEU A 148 -15.12 -36.35 16.91
C LEU A 148 -13.76 -36.63 17.56
N GLY A 149 -12.91 -35.60 17.68
CA GLY A 149 -11.60 -35.71 18.32
C GLY A 149 -11.71 -36.12 19.78
N ARG A 150 -12.66 -35.55 20.53
CA ARG A 150 -12.92 -35.90 21.93
C ARG A 150 -13.45 -37.32 22.09
N GLU A 151 -14.42 -37.70 21.26
CA GLU A 151 -15.04 -39.04 21.29
C GLU A 151 -14.02 -40.16 21.02
N LEU A 152 -13.04 -39.89 20.14
CA LEU A 152 -12.05 -40.86 19.71
C LEU A 152 -10.70 -40.73 20.46
N GLU A 153 -10.59 -39.78 21.39
CA GLU A 153 -9.33 -39.40 22.03
C GLU A 153 -8.21 -39.03 21.02
N ASP A 154 -8.62 -38.50 19.85
CA ASP A 154 -7.75 -38.08 18.76
C ASP A 154 -7.37 -36.60 18.93
N ARG A 155 -6.18 -36.38 19.50
CA ARG A 155 -5.67 -35.05 19.82
C ARG A 155 -5.39 -34.19 18.59
N ASP A 156 -5.04 -34.81 17.46
CA ASP A 156 -4.74 -34.11 16.22
C ASP A 156 -6.01 -33.50 15.63
N ILE A 157 -7.07 -34.29 15.50
CA ILE A 157 -8.36 -33.82 15.00
C ILE A 157 -9.00 -32.80 15.95
N GLU A 158 -8.90 -33.00 17.28
CA GLU A 158 -9.43 -32.03 18.23
C GLU A 158 -8.70 -30.68 18.14
N ALA A 159 -7.37 -30.69 18.00
CA ALA A 159 -6.57 -29.46 17.87
C ALA A 159 -6.82 -28.74 16.53
N LEU A 160 -6.93 -29.47 15.42
CA LEU A 160 -7.31 -28.91 14.11
C LEU A 160 -8.73 -28.36 14.14
N GLY A 161 -9.66 -29.06 14.80
CA GLY A 161 -11.03 -28.60 15.00
C GLY A 161 -11.08 -27.26 15.73
N ARG A 162 -10.33 -27.12 16.84
CA ARG A 162 -10.21 -25.84 17.58
C ARG A 162 -9.63 -24.72 16.71
N LEU A 163 -8.58 -25.00 15.94
CA LEU A 163 -7.96 -24.03 15.04
C LEU A 163 -8.97 -23.49 14.03
N VAL A 164 -9.67 -24.38 13.32
CA VAL A 164 -10.68 -24.03 12.33
C VAL A 164 -11.85 -23.29 12.97
N MET A 165 -12.30 -23.73 14.16
CA MET A 165 -13.34 -23.06 14.92
C MET A 165 -12.92 -21.63 15.27
N GLY A 166 -11.65 -21.45 15.65
CA GLY A 166 -11.05 -20.14 15.86
C GLY A 166 -11.19 -19.23 14.64
N HIS A 167 -10.77 -19.69 13.46
CA HIS A 167 -10.92 -18.93 12.21
C HIS A 167 -12.37 -18.62 11.86
N ALA A 168 -13.30 -19.57 12.06
CA ALA A 168 -14.72 -19.35 11.82
C ALA A 168 -15.28 -18.26 12.74
N ARG A 169 -14.93 -18.27 14.04
CA ARG A 169 -15.30 -17.22 15.00
C ARG A 169 -14.70 -15.87 14.63
N LEU A 170 -13.44 -15.84 14.21
CA LEU A 170 -12.80 -14.61 13.73
C LEU A 170 -13.52 -14.02 12.51
N LEU A 171 -13.92 -14.85 11.55
CA LEU A 171 -14.69 -14.43 10.37
C LEU A 171 -16.08 -13.87 10.75
N GLY A 172 -16.68 -14.39 11.82
CA GLY A 172 -17.93 -13.89 12.41
C GLY A 172 -17.79 -12.67 13.33
N GLY A 173 -16.57 -12.16 13.52
CA GLY A 173 -16.31 -11.00 14.38
C GLY A 173 -16.16 -11.32 15.87
N GLU A 174 -16.21 -12.60 16.27
CA GLU A 174 -16.01 -13.06 17.66
C GLU A 174 -14.50 -13.15 17.99
N VAL A 175 -13.85 -11.98 17.99
CA VAL A 175 -12.41 -11.80 18.10
C VAL A 175 -11.78 -12.55 19.27
N THR A 176 -12.29 -12.31 20.49
CA THR A 176 -11.67 -12.80 21.72
C THR A 176 -11.76 -14.33 21.80
N GLU A 177 -12.92 -14.89 21.51
CA GLU A 177 -13.13 -16.35 21.51
C GLU A 177 -12.32 -17.02 20.40
N GLY A 178 -12.38 -16.48 19.17
CA GLY A 178 -11.64 -17.04 18.03
C GLY A 178 -10.14 -17.05 18.26
N THR A 179 -9.60 -15.98 18.83
CA THR A 179 -8.17 -15.88 19.18
C THR A 179 -7.78 -16.89 20.27
N ALA A 180 -8.59 -17.03 21.32
CA ALA A 180 -8.30 -17.96 22.41
C ALA A 180 -8.25 -19.42 21.91
N LEU A 181 -9.14 -19.79 20.99
CA LEU A 181 -9.15 -21.13 20.37
C LEU A 181 -7.89 -21.41 19.54
N ILE A 182 -7.42 -20.40 18.78
CA ILE A 182 -6.18 -20.51 18.00
C ILE A 182 -4.97 -20.62 18.93
N ASP A 183 -4.92 -19.84 20.01
CA ASP A 183 -3.85 -19.90 21.00
C ASP A 183 -3.83 -21.26 21.73
N GLU A 184 -5.00 -21.84 22.05
CA GLU A 184 -5.12 -23.19 22.63
C GLU A 184 -4.63 -24.29 21.66
N ALA A 185 -5.00 -24.19 20.38
CA ALA A 185 -4.51 -25.12 19.35
C ALA A 185 -2.98 -25.01 19.22
N MET A 186 -2.44 -23.79 19.20
CA MET A 186 -1.01 -23.54 19.12
C MET A 186 -0.24 -24.06 20.34
N ALA A 187 -0.78 -23.85 21.55
CA ALA A 187 -0.24 -24.42 22.77
C ALA A 187 -0.23 -25.96 22.74
N SER A 188 -1.29 -26.58 22.21
CA SER A 188 -1.37 -28.04 22.03
C SER A 188 -0.30 -28.55 21.05
N ALA A 189 -0.11 -27.86 19.93
CA ALA A 189 0.89 -28.18 18.92
C ALA A 189 2.32 -28.13 19.49
N LEU A 190 2.66 -27.07 20.23
CA LEU A 190 4.01 -26.94 20.81
C LEU A 190 4.21 -27.76 22.10
N GLY A 191 3.13 -28.15 22.77
CA GLY A 191 3.14 -28.96 23.99
C GLY A 191 3.49 -30.43 23.77
N GLY A 192 3.42 -30.90 22.51
CA GLY A 192 3.79 -32.25 22.11
C GLY A 192 2.64 -33.27 22.13
N GLY A 193 2.84 -34.36 21.39
CA GLY A 193 1.86 -35.43 21.21
C GLY A 193 0.81 -35.15 20.13
N LEU A 194 1.09 -34.22 19.21
CA LEU A 194 0.43 -34.11 17.90
C LEU A 194 1.41 -34.57 16.81
N GLU A 195 0.89 -34.99 15.67
CA GLU A 195 1.69 -35.26 14.48
C GLU A 195 2.40 -33.99 13.98
N LEU A 196 3.56 -34.17 13.35
CA LEU A 196 4.34 -33.09 12.74
C LEU A 196 3.55 -32.29 11.70
N TRP A 197 2.76 -33.00 10.89
CA TRP A 197 1.92 -32.39 9.87
C TRP A 197 0.87 -31.47 10.51
N THR A 198 0.15 -31.94 11.51
CA THR A 198 -0.83 -31.17 12.28
C THR A 198 -0.20 -29.95 12.94
N THR A 199 0.97 -30.13 13.57
CA THR A 199 1.71 -29.05 14.20
C THR A 199 2.06 -27.95 13.18
N GLY A 200 2.46 -28.33 11.97
CA GLY A 200 2.75 -27.38 10.89
C GLY A 200 1.53 -26.63 10.39
N GLN A 201 0.39 -27.32 10.25
CA GLN A 201 -0.88 -26.69 9.86
C GLN A 201 -1.34 -25.66 10.88
N ILE A 202 -1.32 -26.03 12.17
CA ILE A 202 -1.67 -25.12 13.27
C ILE A 202 -0.76 -23.90 13.26
N PHE A 203 0.56 -24.09 13.19
CA PHE A 203 1.50 -22.98 13.18
C PHE A 203 1.22 -21.98 12.05
N CYS A 204 1.13 -22.46 10.80
CA CYS A 204 0.97 -21.58 9.64
C CYS A 204 -0.36 -20.81 9.72
N SER A 205 -1.44 -21.49 10.13
CA SER A 205 -2.76 -20.89 10.28
C SER A 205 -2.81 -19.87 11.42
N THR A 206 -2.15 -20.14 12.55
CA THR A 206 -2.02 -19.20 13.66
C THR A 206 -1.30 -17.91 13.24
N ILE A 207 -0.19 -18.02 12.49
CA ILE A 207 0.52 -16.82 12.03
C ILE A 207 -0.32 -16.03 11.02
N PHE A 208 -1.04 -16.72 10.13
CA PHE A 208 -2.00 -16.10 9.21
C PHE A 208 -3.08 -15.30 9.96
N ALA A 209 -3.68 -15.86 11.02
CA ALA A 209 -4.67 -15.15 11.84
C ALA A 209 -4.08 -13.90 12.52
N CYS A 210 -2.89 -14.01 13.09
CA CYS A 210 -2.21 -12.88 13.73
C CYS A 210 -1.93 -11.75 12.73
N ARG A 211 -1.43 -12.11 11.54
CA ARG A 211 -1.16 -11.18 10.43
C ARG A 211 -2.41 -10.43 10.00
N ASN A 212 -3.49 -11.16 9.70
CA ASN A 212 -4.73 -10.57 9.20
C ASN A 212 -5.39 -9.63 10.20
N ARG A 213 -4.98 -9.65 11.48
CA ARG A 213 -5.52 -8.79 12.53
C ARG A 213 -4.53 -7.72 13.01
N GLY A 214 -3.32 -7.70 12.47
CA GLY A 214 -2.25 -6.80 12.91
C GLY A 214 -1.74 -7.11 14.33
N ASP A 215 -1.87 -8.35 14.82
CA ASP A 215 -1.34 -8.78 16.11
C ASP A 215 0.10 -9.29 15.98
N TRP A 216 1.01 -8.37 15.69
CA TRP A 216 2.42 -8.68 15.45
C TRP A 216 3.17 -9.09 16.71
N GLY A 217 2.67 -8.70 17.89
CA GLY A 217 3.19 -9.16 19.17
C GLY A 217 3.00 -10.66 19.32
N ARG A 218 1.74 -11.11 19.21
CA ARG A 218 1.39 -12.54 19.25
C ARG A 218 2.11 -13.33 18.16
N ALA A 219 2.14 -12.83 16.91
CA ALA A 219 2.85 -13.48 15.81
C ALA A 219 4.34 -13.72 16.12
N GLY A 220 5.00 -12.72 16.74
CA GLY A 220 6.40 -12.80 17.13
C GLY A 220 6.65 -13.85 18.23
N GLU A 221 5.82 -13.87 19.26
CA GLU A 221 5.91 -14.84 20.36
C GLU A 221 5.76 -16.28 19.85
N TRP A 222 4.71 -16.55 19.06
CA TRP A 222 4.48 -17.88 18.50
C TRP A 222 5.58 -18.28 17.50
N SER A 223 6.09 -17.35 16.70
CA SER A 223 7.21 -17.64 15.78
C SER A 223 8.47 -18.08 16.54
N VAL A 224 8.82 -17.39 17.63
CA VAL A 224 9.97 -17.76 18.47
C VAL A 224 9.75 -19.12 19.14
N ALA A 225 8.54 -19.37 19.66
CA ALA A 225 8.21 -20.64 20.30
C ALA A 225 8.31 -21.82 19.32
N SER A 226 7.84 -21.64 18.08
CA SER A 226 7.93 -22.65 17.02
C SER A 226 9.35 -22.93 16.58
N LEU A 227 10.21 -21.91 16.47
CA LEU A 227 11.62 -22.13 16.14
C LEU A 227 12.32 -22.99 17.21
N ARG A 228 12.09 -22.70 18.49
CA ARG A 228 12.60 -23.54 19.59
C ARG A 228 12.05 -24.97 19.53
N TRP A 229 10.79 -25.13 19.14
CA TRP A 229 10.19 -26.45 18.96
C TRP A 229 10.84 -27.21 17.80
N CYS A 230 11.06 -26.55 16.65
CA CYS A 230 11.78 -27.13 15.51
C CYS A 230 13.19 -27.59 15.89
N GLU A 231 13.94 -26.75 16.61
CA GLU A 231 15.29 -27.09 17.10
C GLU A 231 15.29 -28.37 17.96
N ARG A 232 14.31 -28.52 18.86
CA ARG A 232 14.17 -29.74 19.68
C ARG A 232 13.84 -30.99 18.89
N HIS A 233 13.19 -30.84 17.73
CA HIS A 233 12.78 -31.95 16.87
C HIS A 233 13.73 -32.15 15.68
N SER A 234 14.92 -31.53 15.70
CA SER A 234 15.92 -31.58 14.62
C SER A 234 15.38 -31.15 13.25
N LEU A 235 14.40 -30.25 13.25
CA LEU A 235 13.85 -29.65 12.03
C LEU A 235 14.62 -28.37 11.72
N SER A 236 14.98 -28.16 10.46
CA SER A 236 15.54 -26.89 9.97
C SER A 236 14.49 -25.75 9.88
N GLY A 237 13.25 -26.05 10.26
CA GLY A 237 12.06 -25.21 10.14
C GLY A 237 10.95 -25.95 9.36
N PHE A 238 9.73 -25.38 9.35
CA PHE A 238 8.71 -25.86 8.40
C PHE A 238 9.07 -25.34 7.00
N ALA A 239 9.08 -26.23 6.00
CA ALA A 239 9.50 -25.88 4.64
C ALA A 239 8.73 -24.66 4.10
N GLY A 240 9.43 -23.69 3.47
CA GLY A 240 8.89 -22.51 2.76
C GLY A 240 8.02 -21.53 3.57
N LEU A 241 6.90 -21.99 4.13
CA LEU A 241 5.85 -21.25 4.81
C LEU A 241 6.34 -20.50 6.06
N CYS A 242 7.16 -21.14 6.90
CA CYS A 242 7.78 -20.46 8.05
C CYS A 242 8.67 -19.30 7.64
N ARG A 243 9.43 -19.49 6.55
CA ARG A 243 10.39 -18.50 6.09
C ARG A 243 9.65 -17.28 5.55
N PHE A 244 8.57 -17.48 4.80
CA PHE A 244 7.70 -16.41 4.35
C PHE A 244 7.13 -15.59 5.52
N HIS A 245 6.51 -16.24 6.52
CA HIS A 245 5.95 -15.53 7.67
C HIS A 245 7.01 -14.78 8.48
N ARG A 246 8.22 -15.33 8.59
CA ARG A 246 9.36 -14.63 9.17
C ARG A 246 9.72 -13.38 8.36
N ALA A 247 9.68 -13.45 7.03
CA ALA A 247 9.93 -12.29 6.19
C ALA A 247 8.95 -11.15 6.48
N GLU A 248 7.66 -11.44 6.67
CA GLU A 248 6.64 -10.44 7.05
C GLU A 248 6.98 -9.74 8.37
N VAL A 249 7.33 -10.53 9.40
CA VAL A 249 7.72 -9.99 10.70
C VAL A 249 9.01 -9.15 10.58
N MET A 250 10.00 -9.60 9.81
CA MET A 250 11.24 -8.87 9.59
C MET A 250 11.00 -7.55 8.83
N ARG A 251 10.12 -7.55 7.81
CA ARG A 251 9.72 -6.33 7.11
C ARG A 251 9.14 -5.32 8.08
N LEU A 252 8.20 -5.76 8.92
CA LEU A 252 7.54 -4.90 9.89
C LEU A 252 8.50 -4.37 10.94
N ARG A 253 9.50 -5.15 11.38
CA ARG A 253 10.54 -4.70 12.31
C ARG A 253 11.59 -3.78 11.67
N GLY A 254 11.53 -3.57 10.35
CA GLY A 254 12.43 -2.70 9.59
C GLY A 254 13.71 -3.37 9.09
N ASP A 255 13.89 -4.69 9.26
CA ASP A 255 14.99 -5.45 8.67
C ASP A 255 14.65 -5.88 7.23
N LEU A 256 14.52 -4.87 6.35
CA LEU A 256 14.04 -5.07 4.98
C LEU A 256 14.97 -5.97 4.15
N ARG A 257 16.28 -5.90 4.38
CA ARG A 257 17.26 -6.71 3.64
C ARG A 257 17.21 -8.18 4.01
N ARG A 258 17.00 -8.51 5.30
CA ARG A 258 16.77 -9.89 5.71
C ARG A 258 15.42 -10.39 5.24
N ALA A 259 14.38 -9.57 5.36
CA ALA A 259 13.05 -9.88 4.85
C ALA A 259 13.09 -10.23 3.36
N GLU A 260 13.80 -9.44 2.54
CA GLU A 260 13.92 -9.70 1.09
C GLU A 260 14.55 -11.06 0.79
N ARG A 261 15.64 -11.42 1.49
CA ARG A 261 16.29 -12.72 1.33
C ARG A 261 15.35 -13.86 1.72
N ASP A 262 14.69 -13.71 2.87
CA ASP A 262 13.78 -14.74 3.39
C ASP A 262 12.58 -14.94 2.46
N ALA A 263 11.94 -13.86 1.99
CA ALA A 263 10.80 -13.94 1.07
C ALA A 263 11.20 -14.55 -0.29
N ARG A 264 12.37 -14.18 -0.82
CA ARG A 264 12.88 -14.73 -2.10
C ARG A 264 13.18 -16.23 -1.98
N GLU A 265 13.90 -16.65 -0.95
CA GLU A 265 14.17 -18.08 -0.72
C GLU A 265 12.89 -18.88 -0.49
N ALA A 266 11.91 -18.30 0.22
CA ALA A 266 10.61 -18.93 0.41
C ALA A 266 9.86 -19.10 -0.93
N ALA A 267 9.85 -18.06 -1.77
CA ALA A 267 9.24 -18.13 -3.10
C ALA A 267 9.94 -19.19 -3.98
N ASP A 268 11.27 -19.20 -4.02
CA ASP A 268 12.05 -20.14 -4.85
C ASP A 268 11.79 -21.60 -4.44
N GLU A 269 11.71 -21.89 -3.14
CA GLU A 269 11.39 -23.23 -2.63
C GLU A 269 9.94 -23.66 -2.91
N LEU A 270 8.99 -22.72 -2.81
CA LEU A 270 7.57 -23.03 -2.93
C LEU A 270 7.08 -23.10 -4.39
N LEU A 271 7.77 -22.49 -5.35
CA LEU A 271 7.30 -22.41 -6.75
C LEU A 271 7.03 -23.78 -7.39
N GLY A 272 7.90 -24.77 -7.16
CA GLY A 272 7.70 -26.13 -7.68
C GLY A 272 6.78 -26.99 -6.82
N ALA A 273 6.74 -26.72 -5.52
CA ALA A 273 6.09 -27.58 -4.53
C ALA A 273 4.65 -27.20 -4.23
N ALA A 274 4.39 -25.90 -4.11
CA ALA A 274 3.13 -25.31 -3.71
C ALA A 274 2.99 -23.90 -4.29
N PRO A 275 2.81 -23.76 -5.62
CA PRO A 275 2.65 -22.48 -6.30
C PRO A 275 1.63 -21.54 -5.66
N ARG A 276 0.55 -22.06 -5.06
CA ARG A 276 -0.44 -21.24 -4.33
C ARG A 276 0.18 -20.49 -3.15
N TRP A 277 1.09 -21.11 -2.42
CA TRP A 277 1.80 -20.49 -1.29
C TRP A 277 2.98 -19.64 -1.77
N ALA A 278 3.61 -20.02 -2.88
CA ALA A 278 4.65 -19.20 -3.52
C ALA A 278 4.12 -17.82 -3.92
N ALA A 279 2.85 -17.74 -4.34
CA ALA A 279 2.18 -16.48 -4.67
C ALA A 279 2.23 -15.48 -3.49
N TRP A 280 2.01 -15.95 -2.26
CA TRP A 280 2.06 -15.09 -1.07
C TRP A 280 3.47 -14.59 -0.78
N ALA A 281 4.46 -15.47 -0.91
CA ALA A 281 5.87 -15.11 -0.75
C ALA A 281 6.32 -14.08 -1.80
N LEU A 282 5.83 -14.20 -3.03
CA LEU A 282 6.06 -13.23 -4.10
C LEU A 282 5.37 -11.89 -3.84
N HIS A 283 4.14 -11.90 -3.34
CA HIS A 283 3.45 -10.67 -2.93
C HIS A 283 4.26 -9.92 -1.85
N GLU A 284 4.69 -10.62 -0.80
CA GLU A 284 5.49 -10.01 0.27
C GLU A 284 6.86 -9.54 -0.22
N LEU A 285 7.50 -10.28 -1.13
CA LEU A 285 8.72 -9.81 -1.81
C LEU A 285 8.45 -8.49 -2.57
N GLY A 286 7.27 -8.36 -3.19
CA GLY A 286 6.81 -7.13 -3.83
C GLY A 286 6.71 -5.96 -2.83
N GLU A 287 6.06 -6.18 -1.69
CA GLU A 287 5.96 -5.18 -0.62
C GLU A 287 7.33 -4.75 -0.09
N ILE A 288 8.22 -5.71 0.15
CA ILE A 288 9.58 -5.44 0.64
C ILE A 288 10.36 -4.61 -0.37
N ARG A 289 10.35 -5.01 -1.65
CA ARG A 289 11.07 -4.29 -2.71
C ARG A 289 10.54 -2.90 -2.96
N ARG A 290 9.21 -2.71 -2.88
CA ARG A 290 8.58 -1.40 -2.95
C ARG A 290 9.13 -0.46 -1.87
N ARG A 291 9.28 -0.95 -0.64
CA ARG A 291 9.85 -0.20 0.50
C ARG A 291 11.36 0.02 0.42
N LEU A 292 12.11 -0.93 -0.16
CA LEU A 292 13.54 -0.76 -0.47
C LEU A 292 13.78 0.25 -1.62
N GLY A 293 12.75 0.55 -2.42
CA GLY A 293 12.85 1.41 -3.59
C GLY A 293 13.21 0.69 -4.89
N ASP A 294 13.26 -0.65 -4.90
CA ASP A 294 13.34 -1.46 -6.12
C ASP A 294 11.96 -1.59 -6.75
N LEU A 295 11.47 -0.50 -7.34
CA LEU A 295 10.10 -0.43 -7.87
C LEU A 295 9.89 -1.41 -9.03
N LYS A 296 10.91 -1.62 -9.87
CA LYS A 296 10.84 -2.58 -10.99
C LYS A 296 10.75 -4.01 -10.48
N GLY A 297 11.62 -4.38 -9.53
CA GLY A 297 11.57 -5.71 -8.92
C GLY A 297 10.32 -5.95 -8.09
N ALA A 298 9.70 -4.89 -7.54
CA ALA A 298 8.41 -4.96 -6.87
C ALA A 298 7.27 -5.27 -7.86
N VAL A 299 7.17 -4.53 -8.97
CA VAL A 299 6.18 -4.81 -10.03
C VAL A 299 6.31 -6.24 -10.54
N GLU A 300 7.53 -6.71 -10.77
CA GLU A 300 7.76 -8.08 -11.23
C GLU A 300 7.31 -9.13 -10.21
N ALA A 301 7.58 -8.93 -8.92
CA ALA A 301 7.15 -9.84 -7.88
C ALA A 301 5.62 -9.87 -7.75
N PHE A 302 4.95 -8.71 -7.78
CA PHE A 302 3.49 -8.63 -7.80
C PHE A 302 2.87 -9.27 -9.04
N ARG A 303 3.48 -9.07 -10.22
CA ARG A 303 3.03 -9.70 -11.47
C ARG A 303 3.08 -11.22 -11.36
N ARG A 304 4.18 -11.78 -10.86
CA ARG A 304 4.33 -13.24 -10.66
C ARG A 304 3.37 -13.77 -9.59
N SER A 305 3.09 -13.01 -8.54
CA SER A 305 2.03 -13.34 -7.57
C SER A 305 0.66 -13.44 -8.24
N ALA A 306 0.32 -12.47 -9.09
CA ALA A 306 -0.94 -12.44 -9.83
C ALA A 306 -1.06 -13.56 -10.86
N GLU A 307 0.03 -13.94 -11.54
CA GLU A 307 0.08 -15.11 -12.43
C GLU A 307 -0.28 -16.41 -11.72
N LEU A 308 0.02 -16.49 -10.42
CA LEU A 308 -0.33 -17.61 -9.55
C LEU A 308 -1.69 -17.43 -8.86
N GLY A 309 -2.50 -16.44 -9.26
CA GLY A 309 -3.86 -16.25 -8.77
C GLY A 309 -3.97 -15.60 -7.39
N PHE A 310 -2.92 -14.94 -6.89
CA PHE A 310 -3.01 -14.12 -5.67
C PHE A 310 -3.06 -12.63 -6.02
N ASP A 311 -4.05 -11.94 -5.47
CA ASP A 311 -4.27 -10.53 -5.71
C ASP A 311 -3.04 -9.70 -5.27
N PRO A 312 -2.42 -8.92 -6.18
CA PRO A 312 -1.26 -8.10 -5.86
C PRO A 312 -1.60 -6.79 -5.11
N GLU A 313 -2.88 -6.51 -4.87
CA GLU A 313 -3.31 -5.30 -4.18
C GLU A 313 -3.15 -5.40 -2.65
N PRO A 314 -2.84 -4.29 -1.94
CA PRO A 314 -2.78 -2.90 -2.43
C PRO A 314 -1.43 -2.45 -3.01
N GLY A 315 -0.40 -3.30 -2.96
CA GLY A 315 0.96 -2.91 -3.29
C GLY A 315 1.14 -2.43 -4.73
N LEU A 316 0.47 -3.09 -5.68
CA LEU A 316 0.51 -2.71 -7.08
C LEU A 316 -0.24 -1.40 -7.37
N ALA A 317 -1.37 -1.14 -6.70
CA ALA A 317 -2.09 0.12 -6.79
C ALA A 317 -1.27 1.29 -6.22
N LEU A 318 -0.55 1.09 -5.11
CA LEU A 318 0.37 2.09 -4.57
C LEU A 318 1.53 2.41 -5.54
N LEU A 319 2.05 1.39 -6.24
CA LEU A 319 3.06 1.60 -7.30
C LEU A 319 2.48 2.41 -8.48
N ARG A 320 1.26 2.08 -8.94
CA ARG A 320 0.56 2.85 -9.98
C ARG A 320 0.34 4.30 -9.57
N LEU A 321 -0.02 4.54 -8.30
CA LEU A 321 -0.16 5.89 -7.76
C LEU A 321 1.17 6.65 -7.83
N GLY A 322 2.28 6.02 -7.42
CA GLY A 322 3.62 6.61 -7.51
C GLY A 322 4.09 6.92 -8.95
N GLU A 323 3.55 6.23 -9.96
CA GLU A 323 3.76 6.52 -11.38
C GLU A 323 2.83 7.63 -11.94
N GLY A 324 1.97 8.22 -11.10
CA GLY A 324 0.97 9.20 -11.52
C GLY A 324 -0.27 8.60 -12.20
N LYS A 325 -0.44 7.27 -12.15
CA LYS A 325 -1.59 6.56 -12.75
C LYS A 325 -2.75 6.46 -11.75
N THR A 326 -3.15 7.59 -11.18
CA THR A 326 -4.12 7.70 -10.08
C THR A 326 -5.44 6.98 -10.36
N ASN A 327 -6.05 7.20 -11.54
CA ASN A 327 -7.32 6.55 -11.91
C ASN A 327 -7.20 5.02 -12.03
N ALA A 328 -6.02 4.50 -12.40
CA ALA A 328 -5.80 3.07 -12.48
C ALA A 328 -5.59 2.46 -11.09
N ALA A 329 -4.90 3.18 -10.19
CA ALA A 329 -4.77 2.81 -8.78
C ALA A 329 -6.15 2.76 -8.10
N LEU A 330 -6.99 3.78 -8.30
CA LEU A 330 -8.33 3.86 -7.72
C LEU A 330 -9.19 2.67 -8.15
N ARG A 331 -9.29 2.40 -9.45
CA ARG A 331 -10.07 1.24 -9.94
C ARG A 331 -9.60 -0.09 -9.37
N ALA A 332 -8.28 -0.26 -9.24
CA ALA A 332 -7.71 -1.50 -8.73
C ALA A 332 -8.05 -1.71 -7.26
N ILE A 333 -7.82 -0.69 -6.40
CA ILE A 333 -8.12 -0.81 -4.98
C ILE A 333 -9.62 -0.92 -4.71
N SER A 334 -10.46 -0.17 -5.45
CA SER A 334 -11.92 -0.29 -5.34
C SER A 334 -12.39 -1.70 -5.74
N SER A 335 -11.81 -2.30 -6.78
CA SER A 335 -12.13 -3.68 -7.19
C SER A 335 -11.73 -4.68 -6.10
N ALA A 336 -10.52 -4.56 -5.53
CA ALA A 336 -10.05 -5.45 -4.47
C ALA A 336 -10.95 -5.37 -3.22
N LEU A 337 -11.42 -4.19 -2.86
CA LEU A 337 -12.33 -3.99 -1.71
C LEU A 337 -13.72 -4.63 -1.89
N THR A 338 -14.11 -5.02 -3.12
CA THR A 338 -15.37 -5.75 -3.36
C THR A 338 -15.27 -7.25 -3.09
N ASP A 339 -14.07 -7.80 -2.91
CA ASP A 339 -13.92 -9.22 -2.63
C ASP A 339 -14.44 -9.56 -1.21
N ALA A 340 -15.38 -10.49 -1.18
CA ALA A 340 -16.03 -10.99 0.03
C ALA A 340 -15.47 -12.36 0.49
N SER A 341 -14.36 -12.82 -0.11
CA SER A 341 -13.67 -14.05 0.30
C SER A 341 -13.23 -13.97 1.76
N GLY A 342 -13.19 -15.12 2.44
CA GLY A 342 -12.80 -15.17 3.86
C GLY A 342 -11.44 -14.54 4.16
N PRO A 343 -10.36 -14.86 3.41
CA PRO A 343 -9.05 -14.26 3.61
C PRO A 343 -9.04 -12.73 3.49
N VAL A 344 -9.77 -12.18 2.52
CA VAL A 344 -9.86 -10.73 2.31
C VAL A 344 -10.72 -10.08 3.39
N ARG A 345 -11.82 -10.72 3.80
CA ARG A 345 -12.66 -10.27 4.91
C ARG A 345 -11.89 -10.24 6.24
N GLU A 346 -11.14 -11.30 6.54
CA GLU A 346 -10.34 -11.37 7.77
C GLU A 346 -9.19 -10.34 7.75
N GLY A 347 -8.54 -10.13 6.59
CA GLY A 347 -7.43 -9.20 6.40
C GLY A 347 -7.80 -7.79 5.94
N ARG A 348 -9.07 -7.41 6.00
CA ARG A 348 -9.61 -6.23 5.29
C ARG A 348 -8.89 -4.92 5.58
N TRP A 349 -8.46 -4.72 6.83
CA TRP A 349 -7.73 -3.53 7.25
C TRP A 349 -6.41 -3.32 6.50
N LEU A 350 -5.80 -4.36 5.91
CA LEU A 350 -4.54 -4.27 5.17
C LEU A 350 -4.66 -3.41 3.90
N MET A 351 -5.87 -3.30 3.33
CA MET A 351 -6.13 -2.54 2.10
C MET A 351 -6.56 -1.10 2.37
N LEU A 352 -7.26 -0.85 3.48
CA LEU A 352 -7.92 0.43 3.76
C LEU A 352 -6.94 1.63 3.82
N PRO A 353 -5.73 1.55 4.43
CA PRO A 353 -4.78 2.66 4.42
C PRO A 353 -4.38 3.10 3.00
N ALA A 354 -4.19 2.14 2.10
CA ALA A 354 -3.88 2.44 0.71
C ALA A 354 -5.09 2.99 -0.03
N ALA A 355 -6.29 2.47 0.25
CA ALA A 355 -7.53 3.00 -0.31
C ALA A 355 -7.73 4.48 0.04
N VAL A 356 -7.47 4.87 1.30
CA VAL A 356 -7.51 6.27 1.73
C VAL A 356 -6.50 7.13 0.97
N GLU A 357 -5.24 6.70 0.88
CA GLU A 357 -4.19 7.43 0.16
C GLU A 357 -4.54 7.63 -1.33
N ILE A 358 -4.99 6.56 -1.99
CA ILE A 358 -5.35 6.56 -3.40
C ILE A 358 -6.60 7.41 -3.66
N ALA A 359 -7.62 7.29 -2.81
CA ALA A 359 -8.87 8.05 -2.93
C ALA A 359 -8.62 9.56 -2.79
N ILE A 360 -7.83 9.98 -1.80
CA ILE A 360 -7.43 11.38 -1.63
C ILE A 360 -6.70 11.88 -2.88
N ALA A 361 -5.72 11.12 -3.40
CA ALA A 361 -4.99 11.51 -4.59
C ALA A 361 -5.88 11.59 -5.84
N ALA A 362 -6.96 10.80 -5.90
CA ALA A 362 -7.94 10.82 -6.97
C ALA A 362 -9.01 11.91 -6.82
N GLY A 363 -9.04 12.62 -5.68
CA GLY A 363 -10.10 13.58 -5.35
C GLY A 363 -11.43 12.94 -4.91
N ASP A 364 -11.42 11.65 -4.59
CA ASP A 364 -12.60 10.91 -4.11
C ASP A 364 -12.70 10.99 -2.58
N ALA A 365 -13.19 12.13 -2.09
CA ALA A 365 -13.32 12.37 -0.66
C ALA A 365 -14.34 11.44 0.04
N GLU A 366 -15.34 10.95 -0.70
CA GLU A 366 -16.35 10.04 -0.16
C GLU A 366 -15.73 8.68 0.17
N LEU A 367 -15.01 8.09 -0.80
CA LEU A 367 -14.32 6.83 -0.58
C LEU A 367 -13.23 6.95 0.50
N ALA A 368 -12.50 8.07 0.53
CA ALA A 368 -11.46 8.30 1.54
C ALA A 368 -12.05 8.30 2.97
N ARG A 369 -13.18 8.99 3.19
CA ARG A 369 -13.87 8.98 4.49
C ARG A 369 -14.43 7.61 4.82
N ALA A 370 -15.09 6.96 3.87
CA ALA A 370 -15.68 5.64 4.10
C ALA A 370 -14.62 4.61 4.50
N ALA A 371 -13.48 4.57 3.80
CA ALA A 371 -12.38 3.66 4.13
C ALA A 371 -11.71 4.01 5.47
N ALA A 372 -11.58 5.29 5.83
CA ALA A 372 -11.05 5.71 7.12
C ALA A 372 -12.00 5.34 8.28
N GLN A 373 -13.30 5.55 8.11
CA GLN A 373 -14.32 5.18 9.09
C GLN A 373 -14.36 3.67 9.31
N GLU A 374 -14.35 2.89 8.22
CA GLU A 374 -14.31 1.44 8.31
C GLU A 374 -13.07 0.95 9.08
N LEU A 375 -11.93 1.62 8.91
CA LEU A 375 -10.71 1.28 9.64
C LEU A 375 -10.80 1.63 11.14
N GLU A 376 -11.53 2.68 11.50
CA GLU A 376 -11.84 3.03 12.89
C GLU A 376 -12.76 1.98 13.55
N ASP A 377 -13.82 1.57 12.86
CA ASP A 377 -14.73 0.50 13.33
C ASP A 377 -13.97 -0.84 13.52
N LEU A 378 -13.05 -1.14 12.61
CA LEU A 378 -12.15 -2.29 12.73
C LEU A 378 -11.16 -2.13 13.90
N ALA A 379 -10.69 -0.92 14.17
CA ALA A 379 -9.78 -0.68 15.29
C ALA A 379 -10.44 -0.93 16.65
N GLU A 380 -11.72 -0.60 16.79
CA GLU A 380 -12.53 -0.90 17.99
C GLU A 380 -12.77 -2.41 18.14
N SER A 381 -13.23 -3.06 17.08
CA SER A 381 -13.59 -4.48 17.10
C SER A 381 -12.37 -5.41 17.23
N LEU A 382 -11.29 -5.14 16.48
CA LEU A 382 -10.08 -5.96 16.51
C LEU A 382 -9.21 -5.68 17.73
N ASN A 383 -9.25 -4.45 18.24
CA ASN A 383 -8.53 -3.96 19.41
C ASN A 383 -7.00 -4.23 19.39
N THR A 384 -6.39 -4.26 18.20
CA THR A 384 -4.93 -4.39 18.06
C THR A 384 -4.27 -3.03 17.88
N ALA A 385 -3.04 -2.89 18.38
CA ALA A 385 -2.28 -1.64 18.28
C ALA A 385 -1.99 -1.23 16.83
N ALA A 386 -1.74 -2.19 15.94
CA ALA A 386 -1.47 -1.92 14.54
C ALA A 386 -2.70 -1.32 13.83
N VAL A 387 -3.90 -1.90 14.02
CA VAL A 387 -5.12 -1.41 13.37
C VAL A 387 -5.51 -0.05 13.93
N ARG A 388 -5.40 0.17 15.25
CA ARG A 388 -5.59 1.51 15.85
C ARG A 388 -4.65 2.55 15.27
N ALA A 389 -3.36 2.22 15.12
CA ALA A 389 -2.38 3.13 14.55
C ALA A 389 -2.68 3.42 13.07
N ALA A 390 -3.11 2.41 12.30
CA ALA A 390 -3.53 2.56 10.92
C ALA A 390 -4.75 3.48 10.79
N ALA A 391 -5.78 3.30 11.64
CA ALA A 391 -6.97 4.13 11.70
C ALA A 391 -6.64 5.60 11.97
N LEU A 392 -5.80 5.87 12.97
CA LEU A 392 -5.34 7.22 13.30
C LEU A 392 -4.57 7.86 12.14
N VAL A 393 -3.69 7.12 11.47
CA VAL A 393 -2.94 7.65 10.31
C VAL A 393 -3.87 7.91 9.13
N ALA A 394 -4.85 7.04 8.87
CA ALA A 394 -5.86 7.23 7.84
C ALA A 394 -6.75 8.45 8.11
N GLY A 395 -7.28 8.57 9.33
CA GLY A 395 -8.05 9.73 9.78
C GLY A 395 -7.26 11.03 9.68
N GLY A 396 -5.99 11.00 10.08
CA GLY A 396 -5.08 12.13 9.94
C GLY A 396 -4.81 12.54 8.48
N ARG A 397 -4.72 11.59 7.55
CA ARG A 397 -4.62 11.89 6.11
C ARG A 397 -5.89 12.53 5.56
N VAL A 398 -7.06 12.02 5.96
CA VAL A 398 -8.34 12.63 5.58
C VAL A 398 -8.43 14.06 6.13
N ALA A 399 -8.06 14.26 7.40
CA ALA A 399 -8.04 15.59 8.02
C ALA A 399 -7.11 16.56 7.28
N LEU A 400 -5.92 16.13 6.86
CA LEU A 400 -5.03 16.92 6.00
C LEU A 400 -5.71 17.33 4.69
N SER A 401 -6.35 16.39 3.99
CA SER A 401 -7.02 16.68 2.72
C SER A 401 -8.20 17.65 2.86
N GLU A 402 -8.79 17.73 4.05
CA GLU A 402 -9.91 18.62 4.39
C GLU A 402 -9.48 19.91 5.11
N SER A 403 -8.18 20.19 5.19
CA SER A 403 -7.64 21.35 5.89
C SER A 403 -7.96 21.41 7.41
N ARG A 404 -8.21 20.27 8.04
CA ARG A 404 -8.42 20.14 9.49
C ARG A 404 -7.11 19.84 10.23
N MET A 405 -6.23 20.84 10.28
CA MET A 405 -4.83 20.65 10.68
C MET A 405 -4.64 20.21 12.13
N GLU A 406 -5.47 20.68 13.07
CA GLU A 406 -5.38 20.28 14.48
C GLU A 406 -5.69 18.79 14.69
N ASP A 407 -6.73 18.29 14.01
CA ASP A 407 -7.07 16.86 13.99
C ASP A 407 -5.95 16.04 13.34
N ALA A 408 -5.42 16.52 12.20
CA ALA A 408 -4.30 15.87 11.52
C ALA A 408 -3.07 15.74 12.43
N VAL A 409 -2.68 16.82 13.12
CA VAL A 409 -1.55 16.81 14.06
C VAL A 409 -1.80 15.82 15.19
N ARG A 410 -2.99 15.83 15.81
CA ARG A 410 -3.36 14.92 16.90
C ARG A 410 -3.24 13.47 16.47
N ASP A 411 -3.91 13.11 15.38
CA ASP A 411 -4.08 11.71 14.98
C ASP A 411 -2.78 11.14 14.41
N LEU A 412 -2.06 11.89 13.56
CA LEU A 412 -0.77 11.46 13.00
C LEU A 412 0.30 11.31 14.08
N ARG A 413 0.35 12.21 15.07
CA ARG A 413 1.29 12.12 16.20
C ARG A 413 1.00 10.89 17.05
N GLN A 414 -0.27 10.62 17.37
CA GLN A 414 -0.66 9.44 18.14
C GLN A 414 -0.41 8.14 17.36
N GLY A 415 -0.76 8.10 16.07
CA GLY A 415 -0.50 6.96 15.19
C GLY A 415 1.00 6.65 15.09
N ALA A 416 1.84 7.65 14.86
CA ALA A 416 3.29 7.50 14.84
C ALA A 416 3.85 6.95 16.17
N HIS A 417 3.32 7.42 17.31
CA HIS A 417 3.72 6.94 18.62
C HIS A 417 3.39 5.46 18.82
N ILE A 418 2.17 5.03 18.45
CA ILE A 418 1.76 3.62 18.59
C ILE A 418 2.60 2.72 17.69
N TRP A 419 2.82 3.09 16.42
CA TRP A 419 3.65 2.31 15.49
C TRP A 419 5.07 2.08 16.04
N LEU A 420 5.69 3.10 16.64
CA LEU A 420 6.99 2.97 17.29
C LEU A 420 6.92 2.07 18.52
N GLY A 421 5.89 2.23 19.34
CA GLY A 421 5.70 1.44 20.56
C GLY A 421 5.62 -0.07 20.28
N ILE A 422 5.05 -0.45 19.13
CA ILE A 422 5.03 -1.86 18.68
C ILE A 422 6.21 -2.25 17.80
N GLY A 423 7.16 -1.34 17.58
CA GLY A 423 8.39 -1.59 16.82
C GLY A 423 8.15 -1.81 15.32
N VAL A 424 7.27 -0.99 14.74
CA VAL A 424 6.96 -0.94 13.30
C VAL A 424 7.45 0.40 12.73
N PRO A 425 8.76 0.55 12.47
CA PRO A 425 9.38 1.85 12.22
C PRO A 425 9.09 2.47 10.85
N TYR A 426 8.73 1.68 9.84
CA TYR A 426 8.46 2.20 8.49
C TYR A 426 7.16 3.02 8.46
N GLU A 427 6.08 2.46 8.97
CA GLU A 427 4.77 3.10 9.10
C GLU A 427 4.85 4.32 10.03
N ALA A 428 5.65 4.25 11.11
CA ALA A 428 5.91 5.41 11.96
C ALA A 428 6.63 6.54 11.22
N ALA A 429 7.58 6.22 10.33
CA ALA A 429 8.29 7.21 9.53
C ALA A 429 7.37 7.86 8.49
N GLN A 430 6.48 7.09 7.86
CA GLN A 430 5.44 7.62 6.97
C GLN A 430 4.48 8.56 7.71
N ALA A 431 4.02 8.18 8.91
CA ALA A 431 3.15 9.03 9.72
C ALA A 431 3.82 10.37 10.10
N ARG A 432 5.12 10.34 10.43
CA ARG A 432 5.91 11.56 10.73
C ARG A 432 6.07 12.48 9.53
N GLU A 433 6.21 11.92 8.34
CA GLU A 433 6.28 12.73 7.13
C GLU A 433 4.98 13.51 6.91
N LEU A 434 3.83 12.85 7.02
CA LEU A 434 2.51 13.51 6.91
C LEU A 434 2.35 14.58 7.99
N LEU A 435 2.80 14.26 9.21
CA LEU A 435 2.79 15.18 10.34
C LEU A 435 3.61 16.45 10.06
N ALA A 436 4.71 16.34 9.31
CA ALA A 436 5.48 17.51 8.89
C ALA A 436 4.73 18.41 7.91
N GLY A 437 3.87 17.84 7.05
CA GLY A 437 2.91 18.61 6.26
C GLY A 437 1.98 19.42 7.15
N ALA A 438 1.33 18.74 8.10
CA ALA A 438 0.42 19.38 9.06
C ALA A 438 1.11 20.51 9.86
N TYR A 439 2.37 20.28 10.31
CA TYR A 439 3.12 21.29 11.07
C TYR A 439 3.44 22.55 10.27
N ARG A 440 3.77 22.42 8.97
CA ARG A 440 3.97 23.59 8.11
C ARG A 440 2.69 24.42 8.00
N ASP A 441 1.56 23.76 7.83
CA ASP A 441 0.28 24.44 7.60
C ASP A 441 -0.25 25.14 8.87
N VAL A 442 0.10 24.67 10.08
CA VAL A 442 -0.19 25.38 11.34
C VAL A 442 0.88 26.40 11.74
N GLY A 443 1.92 26.59 10.91
CA GLY A 443 2.96 27.60 11.14
C GLY A 443 4.05 27.18 12.14
N ASP A 444 4.32 25.89 12.29
CA ASP A 444 5.41 25.34 13.13
C ASP A 444 6.50 24.66 12.26
N PRO A 445 7.33 25.45 11.55
CA PRO A 445 8.35 24.92 10.64
C PRO A 445 9.44 24.11 11.36
N ASP A 446 9.75 24.44 12.61
CA ASP A 446 10.75 23.73 13.41
C ASP A 446 10.27 22.32 13.75
N ALA A 447 9.00 22.15 14.13
CA ALA A 447 8.41 20.83 14.34
C ALA A 447 8.31 20.03 13.04
N ALA A 448 8.03 20.70 11.91
CA ALA A 448 8.03 20.06 10.60
C ALA A 448 9.42 19.52 10.22
N GLU A 449 10.47 20.33 10.38
CA GLU A 449 11.85 19.93 10.11
C GLU A 449 12.27 18.76 11.00
N LEU A 450 11.99 18.83 12.30
CA LEU A 450 12.28 17.76 13.25
C LEU A 450 11.56 16.44 12.88
N ALA A 451 10.29 16.52 12.47
CA ALA A 451 9.51 15.36 12.04
C ALA A 451 10.09 14.72 10.77
N LEU A 452 10.48 15.52 9.77
CA LEU A 452 11.15 15.03 8.55
C LEU A 452 12.53 14.44 8.84
N ALA A 453 13.34 15.08 9.69
CA ALA A 453 14.64 14.56 10.09
C ALA A 453 14.52 13.20 10.78
N ALA A 454 13.55 13.05 11.69
CA ALA A 454 13.28 11.78 12.36
C ALA A 454 12.77 10.69 11.39
N ALA A 455 11.90 11.05 10.43
CA ALA A 455 11.43 10.13 9.39
C ALA A 455 12.60 9.66 8.51
N ARG A 456 13.44 10.59 8.03
CA ARG A 456 14.62 10.30 7.23
C ARG A 456 15.58 9.35 7.94
N ALA A 457 15.94 9.63 9.19
CA ALA A 457 16.85 8.78 9.96
C ALA A 457 16.30 7.36 10.14
N SER A 458 14.97 7.19 10.25
CA SER A 458 14.35 5.87 10.28
C SER A 458 14.43 5.15 8.93
N PHE A 459 14.11 5.83 7.82
CA PHE A 459 14.25 5.26 6.47
C PHE A 459 15.69 4.86 6.13
N GLU A 460 16.67 5.68 6.51
CA GLU A 460 18.10 5.38 6.32
C GLU A 460 18.51 4.09 7.06
N ARG A 461 18.09 3.91 8.31
CA ARG A 461 18.37 2.67 9.08
C ARG A 461 17.79 1.41 8.44
N MET A 462 16.65 1.53 7.76
CA MET A 462 15.99 0.40 7.08
C MET A 462 16.50 0.16 5.65
N GLY A 463 17.29 1.08 5.10
CA GLY A 463 17.73 1.05 3.69
C GLY A 463 16.61 1.38 2.69
N ALA A 464 15.63 2.21 3.08
CA ALA A 464 14.53 2.66 2.22
C ALA A 464 14.96 3.86 1.37
N ASP A 465 15.90 3.66 0.44
CA ASP A 465 16.62 4.74 -0.27
C ASP A 465 15.69 5.67 -1.07
N HIS A 466 14.58 5.13 -1.59
CA HIS A 466 13.58 5.93 -2.29
C HIS A 466 12.93 6.96 -1.37
N ASP A 467 12.53 6.55 -0.17
CA ASP A 467 11.93 7.43 0.84
C ASP A 467 12.96 8.44 1.37
N VAL A 468 14.22 8.03 1.57
CA VAL A 468 15.30 8.95 1.97
C VAL A 468 15.46 10.10 0.97
N ARG A 469 15.52 9.80 -0.34
CA ARG A 469 15.62 10.84 -1.38
C ARG A 469 14.42 11.77 -1.40
N ARG A 470 13.22 11.21 -1.22
CA ARG A 470 11.97 11.95 -1.18
C ARG A 470 11.91 12.92 0.00
N ILE A 471 12.27 12.47 1.21
CA ILE A 471 12.36 13.33 2.40
C ILE A 471 13.48 14.37 2.24
N ALA A 472 14.63 14.02 1.66
CA ALA A 472 15.71 14.97 1.43
C ALA A 472 15.27 16.12 0.50
N ALA A 473 14.45 15.84 -0.52
CA ALA A 473 13.86 16.88 -1.37
C ALA A 473 12.92 17.80 -0.57
N LEU A 474 12.11 17.26 0.35
CA LEU A 474 11.23 18.04 1.22
C LEU A 474 12.00 18.91 2.23
N LEU A 475 13.13 18.44 2.74
CA LEU A 475 14.00 19.18 3.66
C LEU A 475 14.81 20.28 2.96
N SER A 476 15.14 20.09 1.68
CA SER A 476 15.97 21.05 0.93
C SER A 476 15.18 22.25 0.39
N GLY A 477 13.85 22.23 0.47
CA GLY A 477 12.95 23.21 -0.16
C GLY A 477 12.97 23.15 -1.69
N PRO A 478 12.06 23.84 -2.41
CA PRO A 478 12.14 23.96 -3.86
C PRO A 478 13.46 24.67 -4.23
N VAL A 479 14.23 24.06 -5.13
CA VAL A 479 15.49 24.62 -5.62
C VAL A 479 15.17 25.94 -6.32
N ALA A 480 15.67 27.04 -5.76
CA ALA A 480 15.58 28.36 -6.37
C ALA A 480 16.26 28.33 -7.75
N GLN A 481 15.49 28.57 -8.82
CA GLN A 481 16.03 28.68 -10.18
C GLN A 481 15.94 30.12 -10.65
N ILE A 482 17.00 30.61 -11.30
CA ILE A 482 16.97 31.91 -11.98
C ILE A 482 16.32 31.68 -13.34
N VAL A 483 15.18 32.32 -13.58
CA VAL A 483 14.43 32.25 -14.83
C VAL A 483 14.16 33.65 -15.37
N VAL A 484 14.12 33.81 -16.69
CA VAL A 484 13.66 35.05 -17.34
C VAL A 484 12.18 34.92 -17.65
N ARG A 485 11.36 35.83 -17.14
CA ARG A 485 9.91 35.89 -17.39
C ARG A 485 9.51 37.31 -17.73
N THR A 486 8.35 37.44 -18.37
CA THR A 486 7.69 38.74 -18.54
C THR A 486 6.62 38.90 -17.48
N PHE A 487 6.79 39.86 -16.59
CA PHE A 487 5.86 40.13 -15.51
C PHE A 487 4.93 41.28 -15.87
N MET A 488 3.67 41.15 -15.47
CA MET A 488 2.63 42.16 -15.58
C MET A 488 2.06 42.45 -14.20
N PHE A 489 1.96 43.74 -13.88
CA PHE A 489 1.14 44.21 -12.76
C PHE A 489 -0.03 45.01 -13.29
N THR A 490 -1.22 44.77 -12.73
CA THR A 490 -2.43 45.57 -12.98
C THR A 490 -2.94 46.14 -11.67
N ASP A 491 -3.61 47.29 -11.74
CA ASP A 491 -4.22 47.92 -10.57
C ASP A 491 -5.35 48.87 -10.99
N ILE A 492 -6.37 49.05 -10.15
CA ILE A 492 -7.48 49.98 -10.42
C ILE A 492 -7.09 51.39 -9.96
N VAL A 493 -7.09 52.33 -10.89
CA VAL A 493 -6.76 53.72 -10.59
C VAL A 493 -7.90 54.38 -9.82
N GLY A 494 -7.59 54.80 -8.58
CA GLY A 494 -8.51 55.55 -7.73
C GLY A 494 -9.54 54.68 -7.00
N SER A 495 -9.26 53.40 -6.77
CA SER A 495 -10.13 52.44 -6.10
C SER A 495 -10.64 52.91 -4.74
N ALA A 496 -9.80 53.52 -3.90
CA ALA A 496 -10.23 54.07 -2.60
C ALA A 496 -11.43 55.04 -2.74
N ARG A 497 -11.43 55.91 -3.76
CA ARG A 497 -12.53 56.84 -4.02
C ARG A 497 -13.75 56.13 -4.62
N LEU A 498 -13.54 55.07 -5.41
CA LEU A 498 -14.61 54.27 -5.97
C LEU A 498 -15.38 53.52 -4.89
N VAL A 499 -14.67 52.94 -3.90
CA VAL A 499 -15.27 52.30 -2.72
C VAL A 499 -16.15 53.28 -1.95
N GLU A 500 -15.64 54.47 -1.64
CA GLU A 500 -16.39 55.51 -0.93
C GLU A 500 -17.66 55.97 -1.68
N THR A 501 -17.62 55.94 -3.02
CA THR A 501 -18.73 56.43 -3.86
C THR A 501 -19.79 55.36 -4.12
N LEU A 502 -19.38 54.09 -4.29
CA LEU A 502 -20.26 53.00 -4.68
C LEU A 502 -20.87 52.27 -3.48
N GLY A 503 -20.19 52.26 -2.34
CA GLY A 503 -20.52 51.41 -1.19
C GLY A 503 -19.99 49.98 -1.34
N ASP A 504 -19.82 49.28 -0.22
CA ASP A 504 -19.12 47.99 -0.15
C ASP A 504 -19.75 46.92 -1.04
N GLU A 505 -21.08 46.80 -1.06
CA GLU A 505 -21.78 45.74 -1.81
C GLU A 505 -21.61 45.91 -3.33
N GLN A 506 -21.73 47.14 -3.83
CA GLN A 506 -21.54 47.46 -5.24
C GLN A 506 -20.06 47.38 -5.66
N TRP A 507 -19.14 47.70 -4.74
CA TRP A 507 -17.71 47.53 -4.96
C TRP A 507 -17.33 46.05 -5.08
N GLU A 508 -17.82 45.19 -4.19
CA GLU A 508 -17.60 43.73 -4.27
C GLU A 508 -18.15 43.13 -5.57
N ALA A 509 -19.34 43.55 -5.99
CA ALA A 509 -19.92 43.12 -7.27
C ALA A 509 -19.06 43.56 -8.47
N LEU A 510 -18.50 44.78 -8.42
CA LEU A 510 -17.61 45.32 -9.43
C LEU A 510 -16.27 44.55 -9.47
N LEU A 511 -15.65 44.31 -8.31
CA LEU A 511 -14.42 43.52 -8.21
C LEU A 511 -14.64 42.10 -8.73
N ALA A 512 -15.72 41.44 -8.34
CA ALA A 512 -16.01 40.09 -8.79
C ALA A 512 -16.16 40.01 -10.33
N TRP A 513 -16.76 41.03 -10.97
CA TRP A 513 -16.80 41.11 -12.43
C TRP A 513 -15.41 41.40 -13.04
N HIS A 514 -14.71 42.40 -12.51
CA HIS A 514 -13.37 42.79 -12.94
C HIS A 514 -12.41 41.59 -12.94
N ASP A 515 -12.37 40.86 -11.83
CA ASP A 515 -11.47 39.72 -11.64
C ASP A 515 -11.80 38.61 -12.61
N ARG A 516 -13.08 38.31 -12.84
CA ARG A 516 -13.50 37.32 -13.85
C ARG A 516 -13.07 37.75 -15.24
N THR A 517 -13.21 39.04 -15.59
CA THR A 517 -12.83 39.56 -16.90
C THR A 517 -11.31 39.50 -17.11
N LEU A 518 -10.51 39.92 -16.13
CA LEU A 518 -9.06 39.88 -16.22
C LEU A 518 -8.52 38.44 -16.26
N ARG A 519 -9.04 37.55 -15.40
CA ARG A 519 -8.70 36.10 -15.44
C ARG A 519 -8.98 35.46 -16.78
N ALA A 520 -10.10 35.79 -17.42
CA ALA A 520 -10.40 35.31 -18.78
C ALA A 520 -9.39 35.82 -19.81
N CYS A 521 -8.89 37.05 -19.66
CA CYS A 521 -7.83 37.59 -20.52
C CYS A 521 -6.50 36.87 -20.31
N PHE A 522 -6.10 36.64 -19.05
CA PHE A 522 -4.88 35.91 -18.70
C PHE A 522 -4.90 34.50 -19.30
N GLN A 523 -5.96 33.73 -19.04
CA GLN A 523 -6.12 32.37 -19.57
C GLN A 523 -6.05 32.33 -21.10
N ARG A 524 -6.70 33.27 -21.79
CA ARG A 524 -6.72 33.33 -23.26
C ARG A 524 -5.34 33.59 -23.87
N ARG A 525 -4.43 34.23 -23.13
CA ARG A 525 -3.08 34.59 -23.60
C ARG A 525 -1.96 33.82 -22.90
N GLY A 526 -2.29 32.81 -22.09
CA GLY A 526 -1.31 31.97 -21.41
C GLY A 526 -0.59 32.68 -20.25
N GLY A 527 -1.27 33.61 -19.58
CA GLY A 527 -0.78 34.24 -18.36
C GLY A 527 -0.98 33.34 -17.13
N GLU A 528 0.05 33.27 -16.30
CA GLU A 528 0.06 32.58 -15.01
C GLU A 528 -0.22 33.62 -13.90
N GLU A 529 -1.39 33.54 -13.26
CA GLU A 529 -1.73 34.39 -12.11
C GLU A 529 -0.89 33.96 -10.90
N ILE A 530 -0.05 34.87 -10.40
CA ILE A 530 0.87 34.60 -9.29
C ILE A 530 0.28 35.10 -7.97
N LYS A 531 -0.19 36.35 -7.95
CA LYS A 531 -0.84 36.97 -6.78
C LYS A 531 -2.00 37.85 -7.20
N HIS A 532 -3.00 37.90 -6.34
CA HIS A 532 -4.12 38.83 -6.40
C HIS A 532 -4.17 39.56 -5.06
N GLU A 533 -3.88 40.86 -5.06
CA GLU A 533 -3.77 41.67 -3.84
C GLU A 533 -4.65 42.91 -3.99
N GLY A 534 -5.75 42.95 -3.25
CA GLY A 534 -6.74 44.02 -3.32
C GLY A 534 -7.47 44.02 -4.66
N ASP A 535 -7.22 45.05 -5.46
CA ASP A 535 -7.82 45.36 -6.75
C ASP A 535 -6.84 45.18 -7.93
N GLY A 536 -5.68 44.59 -7.66
CA GLY A 536 -4.60 44.39 -8.61
C GLY A 536 -4.15 42.93 -8.77
N PHE A 537 -3.59 42.63 -9.94
CA PHE A 537 -3.04 41.31 -10.26
C PHE A 537 -1.54 41.38 -10.53
N PHE A 538 -0.84 40.34 -10.09
CA PHE A 538 0.53 40.02 -10.50
C PHE A 538 0.50 38.75 -11.35
N VAL A 539 0.92 38.88 -12.62
CA VAL A 539 0.84 37.81 -13.62
C VAL A 539 2.19 37.61 -14.31
N ALA A 540 2.56 36.36 -14.56
CA ALA A 540 3.76 36.00 -15.29
C ALA A 540 3.43 35.43 -16.67
N PHE A 541 4.28 35.72 -17.66
CA PHE A 541 4.19 35.21 -19.02
C PHE A 541 5.56 34.65 -19.45
N ALA A 542 5.52 33.59 -20.26
CA ALA A 542 6.73 33.05 -20.88
C ALA A 542 7.31 34.01 -21.93
N GLU A 543 6.44 34.68 -22.70
CA GLU A 543 6.85 35.47 -23.87
C GLU A 543 6.34 36.93 -23.77
N PRO A 544 7.16 37.93 -24.13
CA PRO A 544 6.80 39.36 -24.07
C PRO A 544 5.58 39.77 -24.92
N ASP A 545 5.40 39.18 -26.09
CA ASP A 545 4.29 39.46 -27.00
C ASP A 545 2.94 39.03 -26.40
N LYS A 546 2.90 37.88 -25.71
CA LYS A 546 1.70 37.40 -25.00
C LYS A 546 1.27 38.33 -23.89
N ALA A 547 2.23 38.86 -23.13
CA ALA A 547 1.95 39.86 -22.09
C ALA A 547 1.36 41.14 -22.69
N LEU A 548 1.94 41.67 -23.78
CA LEU A 548 1.41 42.85 -24.46
C LEU A 548 0.02 42.62 -25.06
N ASP A 549 -0.20 41.48 -25.72
CA ASP A 549 -1.51 41.10 -26.25
C ASP A 549 -2.57 40.98 -25.15
N CYS A 550 -2.19 40.42 -24.00
CA CYS A 550 -3.07 40.32 -22.84
C CYS A 550 -3.43 41.71 -22.30
N ALA A 551 -2.45 42.61 -22.16
CA ALA A 551 -2.71 43.97 -21.69
C ALA A 551 -3.63 44.76 -22.63
N ARG A 552 -3.43 44.63 -23.95
CA ARG A 552 -4.33 45.22 -24.96
C ARG A 552 -5.73 44.65 -24.86
N LEU A 553 -5.86 43.34 -24.67
CA LEU A 553 -7.15 42.67 -24.52
C LEU A 553 -7.89 43.18 -23.28
N ILE A 554 -7.19 43.34 -22.14
CA ILE A 554 -7.77 43.89 -20.91
C ILE A 554 -8.32 45.30 -21.16
N GLN A 555 -7.51 46.22 -21.73
CA GLN A 555 -7.98 47.58 -21.97
C GLN A 555 -9.16 47.64 -22.94
N ARG A 556 -9.18 46.78 -23.97
CA ARG A 556 -10.30 46.65 -24.91
C ARG A 556 -11.56 46.13 -24.22
N SER A 557 -11.46 45.06 -23.45
CA SER A 557 -12.60 44.49 -22.72
C SER A 557 -13.20 45.49 -21.73
N LEU A 558 -12.39 46.27 -21.02
CA LEU A 558 -12.87 47.32 -20.13
C LEU A 558 -13.52 48.48 -20.92
N SER A 559 -12.94 48.87 -22.05
CA SER A 559 -13.49 49.91 -22.92
C SER A 559 -14.83 49.50 -23.53
N ASP A 560 -14.96 48.25 -24.00
CA ASP A 560 -16.20 47.72 -24.56
C ASP A 560 -17.28 47.62 -23.47
N HIS A 561 -16.92 47.15 -22.27
CA HIS A 561 -17.86 47.12 -21.16
C HIS A 561 -18.36 48.53 -20.78
N ARG A 562 -17.47 49.54 -20.76
CA ARG A 562 -17.86 50.93 -20.52
C ARG A 562 -18.82 51.47 -21.58
N ARG A 563 -18.65 51.06 -22.84
CA ARG A 563 -19.56 51.44 -23.94
C ARG A 563 -20.93 50.81 -23.78
N ASP A 564 -20.98 49.53 -23.44
CA ASP A 564 -22.21 48.74 -23.44
C ASP A 564 -23.01 48.90 -22.13
N HIS A 565 -22.33 49.11 -21.00
CA HIS A 565 -22.91 49.10 -19.65
C HIS A 565 -22.69 50.41 -18.89
N GLY A 566 -22.07 51.41 -19.53
CA GLY A 566 -21.91 52.77 -19.02
C GLY A 566 -20.72 53.00 -18.10
N PHE A 567 -20.22 51.98 -17.40
CA PHE A 567 -19.10 52.12 -16.46
C PHE A 567 -18.16 50.93 -16.47
N ALA A 568 -16.85 51.21 -16.42
CA ALA A 568 -15.80 50.25 -16.10
C ALA A 568 -14.61 51.01 -15.46
N PRO A 569 -13.98 50.48 -14.40
CA PRO A 569 -12.85 51.11 -13.73
C PRO A 569 -11.68 51.31 -14.70
N GLY A 570 -10.89 52.36 -14.46
CA GLY A 570 -9.65 52.58 -15.20
C GLY A 570 -8.55 51.70 -14.63
N VAL A 571 -8.09 50.70 -15.38
CA VAL A 571 -6.97 49.86 -14.96
C VAL A 571 -5.67 50.41 -15.54
N ARG A 572 -4.64 50.50 -14.71
CA ARG A 572 -3.26 50.78 -15.13
C ARG A 572 -2.49 49.47 -15.25
N ILE A 573 -1.63 49.36 -16.26
CA ILE A 573 -0.87 48.12 -16.53
C ILE A 573 0.61 48.45 -16.73
N GLY A 574 1.48 47.73 -16.03
CA GLY A 574 2.93 47.79 -16.23
C GLY A 574 3.52 46.44 -16.60
N ILE A 575 4.42 46.40 -17.58
CA ILE A 575 5.03 45.17 -18.08
C ILE A 575 6.56 45.29 -18.15
N HIS A 576 7.26 44.28 -17.64
CA HIS A 576 8.71 44.23 -17.65
C HIS A 576 9.22 42.79 -17.77
N ALA A 577 10.23 42.59 -18.61
CA ALA A 577 10.92 41.31 -18.78
C ALA A 577 12.24 41.35 -18.00
N THR A 578 12.43 40.39 -17.09
CA THR A 578 13.57 40.38 -16.17
C THR A 578 13.83 38.97 -15.65
N GLU A 579 15.06 38.74 -15.18
CA GLU A 579 15.39 37.59 -14.35
C GLU A 579 14.65 37.68 -13.00
N ALA A 580 14.16 36.54 -12.55
CA ALA A 580 13.58 36.34 -11.22
C ALA A 580 13.99 34.98 -10.66
N THR A 581 13.99 34.88 -9.34
CA THR A 581 14.14 33.61 -8.64
C THR A 581 12.78 32.95 -8.53
N ASP A 582 12.61 31.82 -9.21
CA ASP A 582 11.44 30.95 -9.14
C ASP A 582 11.61 29.93 -8.01
N ARG A 583 10.62 29.87 -7.12
CA ARG A 583 10.50 28.86 -6.05
C ARG A 583 9.19 28.08 -6.20
N GLY A 584 8.96 27.50 -7.37
CA GLY A 584 7.77 26.70 -7.64
C GLY A 584 6.52 27.55 -7.86
N GLY A 585 6.65 28.64 -8.62
CA GLY A 585 5.55 29.55 -8.97
C GLY A 585 5.51 30.83 -8.14
N ASP A 586 6.26 30.94 -7.03
CA ASP A 586 6.46 32.21 -6.32
C ASP A 586 7.74 32.90 -6.81
N TYR A 587 7.56 33.96 -7.60
CA TYR A 587 8.64 34.72 -8.22
C TYR A 587 9.09 35.87 -7.29
N SER A 588 10.40 35.95 -7.03
CA SER A 588 11.00 37.01 -6.20
C SER A 588 12.28 37.56 -6.82
N GLY A 589 12.61 38.82 -6.52
CA GLY A 589 13.85 39.45 -6.98
C GLY A 589 13.67 40.93 -7.33
N ARG A 590 14.81 41.60 -7.58
CA ARG A 590 14.84 43.04 -7.89
C ARG A 590 13.97 43.39 -9.11
N GLY A 591 13.92 42.52 -10.10
CA GLY A 591 13.13 42.67 -11.31
C GLY A 591 11.61 42.71 -11.07
N VAL A 592 11.07 41.90 -10.14
CA VAL A 592 9.63 41.87 -9.83
C VAL A 592 9.19 43.21 -9.22
N HIS A 593 9.99 43.76 -8.30
CA HIS A 593 9.73 45.08 -7.71
C HIS A 593 9.85 46.22 -8.74
N ALA A 594 10.69 46.07 -9.75
CA ALA A 594 10.76 47.02 -10.86
C ALA A 594 9.47 47.02 -11.67
N THR A 595 8.92 45.85 -11.99
CA THR A 595 7.63 45.72 -12.71
C THR A 595 6.49 46.41 -11.99
N ALA A 596 6.35 46.20 -10.67
CA ALA A 596 5.30 46.83 -9.87
C ALA A 596 5.38 48.37 -9.93
N ARG A 597 6.61 48.93 -9.96
CA ARG A 597 6.81 50.39 -10.04
C ARG A 597 6.59 50.94 -11.44
N ILE A 598 6.91 50.18 -12.48
CA ILE A 598 6.56 50.52 -13.86
C ILE A 598 5.03 50.60 -13.99
N ALA A 599 4.29 49.66 -13.39
CA ALA A 599 2.83 49.71 -13.34
C ALA A 599 2.33 50.93 -12.56
N ALA A 600 2.95 51.26 -11.42
CA ALA A 600 2.57 52.43 -10.62
C ALA A 600 2.76 53.77 -11.37
N ALA A 601 3.67 53.84 -12.35
CA ALA A 601 3.87 55.01 -13.20
C ALA A 601 2.82 55.18 -14.31
N ALA A 602 1.98 54.17 -14.54
CA ALA A 602 0.93 54.19 -15.55
C ALA A 602 -0.34 54.87 -15.02
N GLY A 603 -0.98 55.65 -15.88
CA GLY A 603 -2.28 56.26 -15.66
C GLY A 603 -3.46 55.32 -15.94
N ALA A 604 -4.67 55.83 -15.69
CA ALA A 604 -5.91 55.08 -15.94
C ALA A 604 -6.06 54.76 -17.44
N GLY A 605 -6.21 53.46 -17.77
CA GLY A 605 -6.31 53.02 -19.17
C GLY A 605 -4.98 52.98 -19.90
N GLU A 606 -3.86 53.18 -19.20
CA GLU A 606 -2.53 53.19 -19.79
C GLU A 606 -1.84 51.82 -19.63
N ILE A 607 -1.10 51.42 -20.67
CA ILE A 607 -0.18 50.28 -20.64
C ILE A 607 1.22 50.84 -20.81
N ILE A 608 2.07 50.69 -19.80
CA ILE A 608 3.49 51.02 -19.88
C ILE A 608 4.29 49.73 -19.93
N ALA A 609 5.18 49.61 -20.91
CA ALA A 609 6.10 48.48 -21.01
C ALA A 609 7.55 48.96 -21.05
N SER A 610 8.46 48.21 -20.43
CA SER A 610 9.89 48.46 -20.57
C SER A 610 10.35 48.26 -22.01
N ARG A 611 11.37 49.01 -22.44
CA ARG A 611 11.95 48.90 -23.78
C ARG A 611 12.33 47.47 -24.17
N ALA A 612 12.87 46.71 -23.23
CA ALA A 612 13.23 45.30 -23.45
C ALA A 612 12.03 44.43 -23.86
N VAL A 613 10.83 44.68 -23.29
CA VAL A 613 9.59 43.97 -23.64
C VAL A 613 9.17 44.33 -25.07
N ILE A 614 9.24 45.60 -25.44
CA ILE A 614 8.83 46.11 -26.76
C ILE A 614 9.75 45.57 -27.85
N GLU A 615 11.07 45.65 -27.64
CA GLU A 615 12.06 45.14 -28.60
C GLU A 615 11.95 43.63 -28.79
N ALA A 616 11.71 42.88 -27.70
CA ALA A 616 11.57 41.43 -27.76
C ALA A 616 10.25 40.96 -28.39
N ALA A 617 9.16 41.74 -28.27
CA ALA A 617 7.86 41.42 -28.86
C ALA A 617 7.76 41.70 -30.37
N GLY A 618 8.69 42.47 -30.94
CA GLY A 618 8.76 42.77 -32.37
C GLY A 618 7.83 43.90 -32.84
N PRO A 619 7.78 44.19 -34.16
CA PRO A 619 7.19 45.42 -34.72
C PRO A 619 5.65 45.50 -34.66
N GLY A 620 4.98 44.48 -34.10
CA GLY A 620 3.51 44.41 -34.01
C GLY A 620 2.88 45.33 -32.97
N PHE A 621 3.68 45.95 -32.11
CA PHE A 621 3.21 46.82 -31.02
C PHE A 621 3.71 48.23 -31.24
N ARG A 622 2.78 49.16 -31.50
CA ARG A 622 3.10 50.58 -31.61
C ARG A 622 3.27 51.16 -30.21
N ALA A 623 4.44 51.72 -29.93
CA ALA A 623 4.73 52.43 -28.69
C ALA A 623 4.92 53.93 -28.95
N PHE A 624 4.60 54.75 -27.95
CA PHE A 624 4.78 56.21 -27.96
C PHE A 624 5.10 56.71 -26.55
N ASP A 625 5.41 58.00 -26.40
CA ASP A 625 5.75 58.63 -25.12
C ASP A 625 6.85 57.88 -24.35
N GLU A 626 8.03 57.76 -24.99
CA GLU A 626 9.20 57.16 -24.37
C GLU A 626 9.67 57.98 -23.16
N ARG A 627 9.77 57.33 -22.02
CA ARG A 627 10.14 57.91 -20.73
C ARG A 627 11.24 57.10 -20.07
N SER A 628 12.04 57.76 -19.25
CA SER A 628 13.06 57.11 -18.42
C SER A 628 12.63 57.20 -16.96
N LEU A 629 12.44 56.05 -16.31
CA LEU A 629 11.99 55.98 -14.92
C LEU A 629 13.16 55.66 -13.98
N GLU A 630 13.42 56.57 -13.04
CA GLU A 630 14.33 56.34 -11.92
C GLU A 630 13.61 55.50 -10.84
N LEU A 631 13.97 54.21 -10.73
CA LEU A 631 13.30 53.28 -9.82
C LEU A 631 14.20 52.98 -8.60
N ARG A 632 13.69 53.27 -7.40
CA ARG A 632 14.43 53.17 -6.12
C ARG A 632 15.08 51.78 -5.88
N GLY A 633 16.38 51.63 -6.08
CA GLY A 633 17.09 50.36 -5.87
C GLY A 633 17.44 49.61 -7.16
N LEU A 634 17.29 50.26 -8.31
CA LEU A 634 18.04 49.95 -9.52
C LEU A 634 19.17 50.98 -9.69
N GLU A 635 20.30 50.55 -10.24
CA GLU A 635 21.48 51.42 -10.46
C GLU A 635 21.37 52.27 -11.74
N ALA A 636 20.49 51.88 -12.68
CA ALA A 636 20.25 52.58 -13.93
C ALA A 636 18.75 52.82 -14.14
N PRO A 637 18.36 53.95 -14.76
CA PRO A 637 16.96 54.22 -15.07
C PRO A 637 16.42 53.23 -16.11
N VAL A 638 15.15 52.87 -15.97
CA VAL A 638 14.47 51.95 -16.89
C VAL A 638 13.76 52.74 -17.98
N ALA A 639 14.15 52.54 -19.23
CA ALA A 639 13.43 53.09 -20.37
C ALA A 639 12.10 52.34 -20.55
N VAL A 640 11.01 53.09 -20.60
CA VAL A 640 9.65 52.59 -20.79
C VAL A 640 8.93 53.40 -21.88
N ALA A 641 7.89 52.82 -22.47
CA ALA A 641 7.02 53.53 -23.40
C ALA A 641 5.57 53.09 -23.21
N THR A 642 4.65 53.94 -23.63
CA THR A 642 3.22 53.67 -23.61
C THR A 642 2.83 52.87 -24.84
N ILE A 643 2.07 51.78 -24.64
CA ILE A 643 1.62 50.89 -25.70
C ILE A 643 0.25 51.33 -26.22
N ASP A 644 0.15 51.52 -27.53
CA ASP A 644 -1.12 51.80 -28.19
C ASP A 644 -2.00 50.53 -28.25
N TRP A 645 -3.07 50.54 -27.46
CA TRP A 645 -4.10 49.49 -27.50
C TRP A 645 -5.31 49.87 -28.37
N SER A 646 -5.40 51.14 -28.78
CA SER A 646 -6.54 51.71 -29.53
C SER A 646 -6.52 51.33 -31.01
N THR A 647 -5.34 51.08 -31.59
CA THR A 647 -5.18 50.73 -33.01
C THR A 647 -4.77 49.28 -33.20
N VAL A 648 -5.71 48.42 -33.62
CA VAL A 648 -5.63 47.24 -34.53
C VAL A 648 -7.06 46.84 -34.78
#